data_AF-A9KIE5-F1
#
_entry.id   AF-A9KIE5-F1
#
_cell.length_a   1.000
_cell.length_b   1.000
_cell.length_c   1.000
_cell.angle_alpha   90.00
_cell.angle_beta   90.00
_cell.angle_gamma   90.00
#
_symmetry.space_group_name_H-M   'P 1'
#
loop_
_entity.id
_entity.type
_entity.pdbx_description
1 polymer ?
#
loop_
_entity_poly.entity_id
_entity_poly.type
_entity_poly.pdbx_seq_one_letter_code
_entity_poly.pdbx_strand_id
1 'polypeptide(L)'
;MKLDKIRIIRTMLFIVVICFLSSSKFVFAAQTKSYDISKGNITINKSGDYTITGKTDKYTITIKKGVSTNITLHDVELSAKGYQNIPILIESGGTANFILKGENKLTSDADGIHVKSGGKFIISSSSTGSLEAVGGLDNSGIGGSGTIIIKGGTVKAIGGKYGYGIGSGDAFKFLYDKVEEAGTITISGGNVTAIGGESASGGIGYSSEKSIGNIEITGGTVYSTSGGSGIGDHSNATKGNKITISGGNITAIGGAYGAGIGGNLIPNETSVTITGGTVRANGGTSTSMYDSWSYSNCNLKGKKQENDIAAKSITITGGQIFAETCSVQPKNSQGQKVYLMLIPSETGKVNKITAYQKSYGCKDINSKGILSLWLPYLNSEDGKLALDVTFASGKHTKMDYLSSYRILQGYSNSKYMVFNLSVSNLEVYADGLIYKNTFYERNNENEVIKVTGSTSKNQIIVHGGRHRFEFENVTVDYTKQTDKMFFIVSGESDIIINSKKQNSIKTGGSSVGFYVGTNAKLSFVGSSNEDKLTIETFDDSYGIATPSGSIQQFGGTISITAKQNSIGVYLGNAGAFSLYNGIINGISSTQNAIYGLNYMKVNVYGGIMNMDNIGYRDEGNEEVTDKSCFTISNGEINVSNRMIFNTFEITGGHINAHLLGSGSGSRIFMYQGKIVMGKFITSSDGGESQESVLDTSTIYGGEIEETNNVTTEELNKIPFGKC
;
A
#
# COMPACT_ATOMS: atom_id res chain seq x y z
N MET A 1 -62.63 -20.48 -59.95
CA MET A 1 -62.57 -19.97 -58.55
C MET A 1 -62.36 -21.05 -57.46
N LYS A 2 -62.76 -22.32 -57.64
CA LYS A 2 -62.50 -23.39 -56.63
C LYS A 2 -61.13 -24.09 -56.76
N LEU A 3 -60.54 -24.18 -57.96
CA LEU A 3 -59.24 -24.84 -58.16
C LEU A 3 -58.04 -24.02 -57.64
N ASP A 4 -58.07 -22.69 -57.76
CA ASP A 4 -56.94 -21.83 -57.36
C ASP A 4 -56.74 -21.77 -55.83
N LYS A 5 -57.83 -21.84 -55.06
CA LYS A 5 -57.77 -21.90 -53.59
C LYS A 5 -57.09 -23.17 -53.08
N ILE A 6 -57.32 -24.31 -53.73
CA ILE A 6 -56.70 -25.60 -53.34
C ILE A 6 -55.20 -25.58 -53.64
N ARG A 7 -54.79 -24.94 -54.75
CA ARG A 7 -53.38 -24.80 -55.12
C ARG A 7 -52.63 -23.88 -54.15
N ILE A 8 -53.24 -22.76 -53.75
CA ILE A 8 -52.68 -21.82 -52.76
C ILE A 8 -52.56 -22.48 -51.37
N ILE A 9 -53.57 -23.24 -50.94
CA ILE A 9 -53.54 -23.94 -49.65
C ILE A 9 -52.45 -25.02 -49.65
N ARG A 10 -52.28 -25.78 -50.76
CA ARG A 10 -51.19 -26.76 -50.89
C ARG A 10 -49.81 -26.11 -50.85
N THR A 11 -49.62 -24.98 -51.53
CA THR A 11 -48.34 -24.26 -51.53
C THR A 11 -48.05 -23.66 -50.15
N MET A 12 -49.05 -23.12 -49.45
CA MET A 12 -48.87 -22.65 -48.07
C MET A 12 -48.55 -23.79 -47.10
N LEU A 13 -49.21 -24.94 -47.22
CA LEU A 13 -48.93 -26.10 -46.37
C LEU A 13 -47.50 -26.62 -46.61
N PHE A 14 -47.04 -26.62 -47.88
CA PHE A 14 -45.68 -27.01 -48.24
C PHE A 14 -44.63 -26.03 -47.70
N ILE A 15 -44.90 -24.72 -47.75
CA ILE A 15 -44.04 -23.68 -47.17
C ILE A 15 -44.02 -23.80 -45.63
N VAL A 16 -45.15 -24.05 -44.98
CA VAL A 16 -45.22 -24.26 -43.52
C VAL A 16 -44.43 -25.50 -43.10
N VAL A 17 -44.50 -26.59 -43.85
CA VAL A 17 -43.71 -27.81 -43.59
C VAL A 17 -42.21 -27.56 -43.79
N ILE A 18 -41.81 -26.80 -44.82
CA ILE A 18 -40.40 -26.39 -45.02
C ILE A 18 -39.94 -25.43 -43.92
N CYS A 19 -40.79 -24.52 -43.44
CA CYS A 19 -40.52 -23.63 -42.31
C CYS A 19 -40.40 -24.41 -40.98
N PHE A 20 -41.19 -25.47 -40.77
CA PHE A 20 -41.05 -26.36 -39.61
C PHE A 20 -39.78 -27.24 -39.69
N LEU A 21 -39.41 -27.72 -40.88
CA LEU A 21 -38.19 -28.52 -41.08
C LEU A 21 -36.89 -27.68 -41.07
N SER A 22 -36.97 -26.38 -41.41
CA SER A 22 -35.84 -25.43 -41.33
C SER A 22 -35.70 -24.74 -39.96
N SER A 23 -36.74 -24.79 -39.12
CA SER A 23 -36.68 -24.32 -37.73
C SER A 23 -36.30 -25.41 -36.73
N SER A 24 -36.36 -26.68 -37.11
CA SER A 24 -35.76 -27.77 -36.34
C SER A 24 -34.25 -27.87 -36.62
N LYS A 25 -33.48 -26.85 -36.23
CA LYS A 25 -32.12 -27.13 -35.76
C LYS A 25 -32.32 -27.98 -34.51
N PHE A 26 -32.21 -29.30 -34.63
CA PHE A 26 -31.86 -30.13 -33.50
C PHE A 26 -30.53 -29.60 -32.98
N VAL A 27 -30.59 -28.68 -32.02
CA VAL A 27 -29.48 -28.39 -31.14
C VAL A 27 -29.31 -29.69 -30.36
N PHE A 28 -28.44 -30.56 -30.84
CA PHE A 28 -27.75 -31.46 -29.92
C PHE A 28 -27.14 -30.52 -28.89
N ALA A 29 -27.74 -30.45 -27.70
CA ALA A 29 -27.06 -29.87 -26.56
C ALA A 29 -25.72 -30.59 -26.51
N ALA A 30 -24.63 -29.86 -26.76
CA ALA A 30 -23.30 -30.43 -26.67
C ALA A 30 -23.24 -31.12 -25.29
N GLN A 31 -23.03 -32.44 -25.28
CA GLN A 31 -23.07 -33.21 -24.04
C GLN A 31 -21.98 -32.66 -23.11
N THR A 32 -22.38 -31.92 -22.08
CA THR A 32 -21.45 -31.38 -21.09
C THR A 32 -20.77 -32.54 -20.38
N LYS A 33 -19.44 -32.62 -20.53
CA LYS A 33 -18.67 -33.68 -19.87
C LYS A 33 -18.43 -33.29 -18.42
N SER A 34 -18.81 -34.18 -17.50
CA SER A 34 -18.61 -33.96 -16.07
C SER A 34 -17.40 -34.73 -15.57
N TYR A 35 -16.53 -34.06 -14.83
CA TYR A 35 -15.37 -34.64 -14.18
C TYR A 35 -15.40 -34.36 -12.67
N ASP A 36 -14.81 -35.29 -11.94
CA ASP A 36 -14.52 -35.16 -10.51
C ASP A 36 -13.01 -35.20 -10.36
N ILE A 37 -12.41 -34.10 -9.94
CA ILE A 37 -10.96 -33.91 -9.86
C ILE A 37 -10.31 -34.80 -8.80
N SER A 38 -11.08 -35.36 -7.87
CA SER A 38 -10.59 -36.35 -6.90
C SER A 38 -10.17 -37.67 -7.55
N LYS A 39 -10.58 -37.92 -8.80
CA LYS A 39 -10.37 -39.19 -9.52
C LYS A 39 -9.11 -39.22 -10.39
N GLY A 40 -8.41 -38.09 -10.57
CA GLY A 40 -7.18 -38.04 -11.36
C GLY A 40 -6.98 -36.71 -12.08
N ASN A 41 -5.80 -36.56 -12.69
CA ASN A 41 -5.47 -35.39 -13.52
C ASN A 41 -6.48 -35.23 -14.67
N ILE A 42 -6.98 -34.01 -14.85
CA ILE A 42 -7.89 -33.67 -15.94
C ILE A 42 -7.08 -32.98 -17.03
N THR A 43 -6.98 -33.62 -18.20
CA THR A 43 -6.40 -33.00 -19.40
C THR A 43 -7.50 -32.72 -20.42
N ILE A 44 -7.74 -31.45 -20.73
CA ILE A 44 -8.69 -31.03 -21.76
C ILE A 44 -7.94 -30.85 -23.08
N ASN A 45 -8.12 -31.82 -23.97
CA ASN A 45 -7.50 -31.87 -25.30
C ASN A 45 -8.49 -31.65 -26.46
N LYS A 46 -9.77 -31.42 -26.15
CA LYS A 46 -10.84 -31.15 -27.12
C LYS A 46 -11.70 -29.99 -26.63
N SER A 47 -12.01 -29.06 -27.54
CA SER A 47 -12.96 -27.98 -27.31
C SER A 47 -14.34 -28.53 -26.94
N GLY A 48 -15.07 -27.80 -26.10
CA GLY A 48 -16.39 -28.21 -25.61
C GLY A 48 -16.70 -27.65 -24.23
N ASP A 49 -17.80 -28.12 -23.66
CA ASP A 49 -18.30 -27.70 -22.35
C ASP A 49 -18.04 -28.78 -21.30
N TYR A 50 -17.47 -28.36 -20.17
CA TYR A 50 -17.08 -29.24 -19.08
C TYR A 50 -17.63 -28.73 -17.76
N THR A 51 -17.95 -29.64 -16.85
CA THR A 51 -18.21 -29.34 -15.43
C THR A 51 -17.20 -30.10 -14.59
N ILE A 52 -16.52 -29.39 -13.69
CA ILE A 52 -15.52 -29.98 -12.79
C ILE A 52 -15.96 -29.71 -11.35
N THR A 53 -15.92 -30.76 -10.55
CA THR A 53 -16.27 -30.77 -9.11
C THR A 53 -15.20 -31.53 -8.33
N GLY A 54 -15.26 -31.47 -7.00
CA GLY A 54 -14.48 -32.34 -6.12
C GLY A 54 -13.24 -31.68 -5.54
N LYS A 55 -12.54 -32.43 -4.69
CA LYS A 55 -11.42 -31.93 -3.89
C LYS A 55 -10.20 -32.84 -3.99
N THR A 56 -8.99 -32.28 -4.03
CA THR A 56 -7.73 -33.04 -4.02
C THR A 56 -6.54 -32.15 -3.67
N ASP A 57 -5.46 -32.76 -3.20
CA ASP A 57 -4.13 -32.15 -2.98
C ASP A 57 -3.07 -32.64 -3.99
N LYS A 58 -3.48 -33.47 -4.96
CA LYS A 58 -2.57 -34.19 -5.84
C LYS A 58 -2.76 -33.89 -7.32
N TYR A 59 -4.02 -33.77 -7.76
CA TYR A 59 -4.33 -33.71 -9.19
C TYR A 59 -4.51 -32.30 -9.71
N THR A 60 -4.29 -32.13 -11.01
CA THR A 60 -4.30 -30.84 -11.71
C THR A 60 -5.24 -30.84 -12.91
N ILE A 61 -5.56 -29.63 -13.40
CA ILE A 61 -6.35 -29.39 -14.60
C ILE A 61 -5.45 -28.73 -15.64
N THR A 62 -5.29 -29.34 -16.81
CA THR A 62 -4.48 -28.79 -17.92
C THR A 62 -5.33 -28.58 -19.16
N ILE A 63 -5.30 -27.36 -19.71
CA ILE A 63 -5.93 -27.00 -20.97
C ILE A 63 -4.85 -26.95 -22.05
N LYS A 64 -4.97 -27.84 -23.04
CA LYS A 64 -3.94 -28.04 -24.07
C LYS A 64 -3.92 -26.93 -25.13
N LYS A 65 -2.77 -26.78 -25.78
CA LYS A 65 -2.58 -25.89 -26.94
C LYS A 65 -3.66 -26.11 -28.01
N GLY A 66 -4.22 -25.01 -28.52
CA GLY A 66 -5.21 -25.01 -29.60
C GLY A 66 -6.64 -25.38 -29.17
N VAL A 67 -6.86 -25.63 -27.88
CA VAL A 67 -8.20 -25.93 -27.33
C VAL A 67 -8.90 -24.64 -26.92
N SER A 68 -10.19 -24.52 -27.24
CA SER A 68 -11.07 -23.46 -26.72
C SER A 68 -12.28 -24.08 -26.03
N THR A 69 -12.45 -23.84 -24.74
CA THR A 69 -13.41 -24.60 -23.91
C THR A 69 -14.14 -23.74 -22.89
N ASN A 70 -15.37 -24.12 -22.54
CA ASN A 70 -16.08 -23.59 -21.37
C ASN A 70 -16.00 -24.61 -20.23
N ILE A 71 -15.67 -24.14 -19.03
CA ILE A 71 -15.50 -24.98 -17.84
C ILE A 71 -16.33 -24.39 -16.71
N THR A 72 -17.30 -25.13 -16.19
CA THR A 72 -17.95 -24.78 -14.92
C THR A 72 -17.15 -25.40 -13.78
N LEU A 73 -16.59 -24.57 -12.90
CA LEU A 73 -16.05 -25.02 -11.61
C LEU A 73 -17.16 -24.91 -10.56
N HIS A 74 -17.39 -25.98 -9.82
CA HIS A 74 -18.41 -26.02 -8.78
C HIS A 74 -17.87 -26.71 -7.53
N ASP A 75 -17.66 -25.92 -6.48
CA ASP A 75 -17.15 -26.37 -5.19
C ASP A 75 -15.84 -27.16 -5.30
N VAL A 76 -14.93 -26.68 -6.16
CA VAL A 76 -13.63 -27.30 -6.43
C VAL A 76 -12.58 -26.83 -5.44
N GLU A 77 -11.88 -27.77 -4.80
CA GLU A 77 -10.73 -27.47 -3.92
C GLU A 77 -9.48 -28.22 -4.36
N LEU A 78 -8.45 -27.49 -4.81
CA LEU A 78 -7.19 -28.05 -5.30
C LEU A 78 -6.01 -27.49 -4.51
N SER A 79 -5.30 -28.34 -3.78
CA SER A 79 -4.09 -27.97 -3.03
C SER A 79 -2.86 -28.71 -3.57
N ALA A 80 -2.39 -28.35 -4.76
CA ALA A 80 -1.29 -29.04 -5.43
C ALA A 80 0.06 -28.75 -4.75
N LYS A 81 0.78 -29.80 -4.31
CA LYS A 81 2.10 -29.67 -3.67
C LYS A 81 3.25 -29.78 -4.68
N GLY A 82 4.30 -28.99 -4.47
CA GLY A 82 5.52 -28.97 -5.28
C GLY A 82 5.44 -28.05 -6.51
N TYR A 83 6.57 -27.40 -6.83
CA TYR A 83 6.70 -26.38 -7.87
C TYR A 83 6.31 -26.81 -9.30
N GLN A 84 6.24 -28.12 -9.59
CA GLN A 84 5.84 -28.63 -10.89
C GLN A 84 4.32 -28.79 -11.05
N ASN A 85 3.57 -28.71 -9.94
CA ASN A 85 2.14 -29.01 -9.90
C ASN A 85 1.32 -27.74 -9.79
N ILE A 86 0.92 -27.22 -10.95
CA ILE A 86 0.06 -26.04 -11.08
C ILE A 86 -1.40 -26.52 -11.08
N PRO A 87 -2.27 -26.07 -10.14
CA PRO A 87 -3.66 -26.52 -10.05
C PRO A 87 -4.43 -26.38 -11.37
N ILE A 88 -4.28 -25.23 -12.03
CA ILE A 88 -4.80 -24.99 -13.38
C ILE A 88 -3.68 -24.43 -14.26
N LEU A 89 -3.32 -25.19 -15.29
CA LEU A 89 -2.37 -24.78 -16.33
C LEU A 89 -3.09 -24.58 -17.67
N ILE A 90 -2.93 -23.39 -18.26
CA ILE A 90 -3.32 -23.13 -19.64
C ILE A 90 -2.07 -23.05 -20.51
N GLU A 91 -1.95 -23.99 -21.45
CA GLU A 91 -0.84 -24.01 -22.39
C GLU A 91 -0.96 -22.89 -23.44
N SER A 92 0.16 -22.60 -24.11
CA SER A 92 0.21 -21.61 -25.19
C SER A 92 -0.83 -21.90 -26.27
N GLY A 93 -1.69 -20.92 -26.57
CA GLY A 93 -2.78 -21.05 -27.55
C GLY A 93 -4.02 -21.79 -27.02
N GLY A 94 -4.03 -22.25 -25.77
CA GLY A 94 -5.24 -22.72 -25.09
C GLY A 94 -6.12 -21.56 -24.63
N THR A 95 -7.44 -21.73 -24.65
CA THR A 95 -8.42 -20.74 -24.16
C THR A 95 -9.46 -21.44 -23.31
N ALA A 96 -9.64 -20.98 -22.08
CA ALA A 96 -10.62 -21.53 -21.16
C ALA A 96 -11.49 -20.43 -20.56
N ASN A 97 -12.80 -20.56 -20.76
CA ASN A 97 -13.83 -19.71 -20.19
C ASN A 97 -14.47 -20.40 -18.98
N PHE A 98 -14.13 -19.93 -17.80
CA PHE A 98 -14.57 -20.45 -16.52
C PHE A 98 -15.87 -19.81 -16.05
N ILE A 99 -16.84 -20.63 -15.68
CA ILE A 99 -18.06 -20.24 -14.97
C ILE A 99 -17.91 -20.72 -13.53
N LEU A 100 -17.77 -19.79 -12.59
CA LEU A 100 -17.64 -20.12 -11.18
C LEU A 100 -19.01 -20.31 -10.55
N LYS A 101 -19.21 -21.45 -9.90
CA LYS A 101 -20.35 -21.75 -9.02
C LYS A 101 -19.83 -22.22 -7.67
N GLY A 102 -20.57 -21.92 -6.60
CA GLY A 102 -20.15 -22.27 -5.25
C GLY A 102 -18.81 -21.61 -4.89
N GLU A 103 -18.05 -22.26 -4.01
CA GLU A 103 -16.76 -21.77 -3.52
C GLU A 103 -15.61 -22.61 -4.09
N ASN A 104 -14.75 -21.99 -4.89
CA ASN A 104 -13.62 -22.68 -5.50
C ASN A 104 -12.32 -22.18 -4.89
N LYS A 105 -11.44 -23.09 -4.49
CA LYS A 105 -10.16 -22.77 -3.85
C LYS A 105 -9.01 -23.51 -4.50
N LEU A 106 -7.98 -22.78 -4.91
CA LEU A 106 -6.77 -23.28 -5.53
C LEU A 106 -5.58 -22.81 -4.71
N THR A 107 -4.70 -23.72 -4.32
CA THR A 107 -3.48 -23.42 -3.57
C THR A 107 -2.33 -24.25 -4.13
N SER A 108 -1.17 -23.63 -4.30
CA SER A 108 0.02 -24.30 -4.83
C SER A 108 1.30 -23.75 -4.22
N ASP A 109 2.38 -24.53 -4.32
CA ASP A 109 3.75 -24.03 -4.13
C ASP A 109 4.29 -23.34 -5.41
N ALA A 110 3.56 -23.46 -6.54
CA ALA A 110 3.72 -22.71 -7.78
C ALA A 110 2.62 -21.65 -7.90
N ASP A 111 2.36 -21.14 -9.11
CA ASP A 111 1.19 -20.29 -9.34
C ASP A 111 -0.10 -21.04 -9.02
N GLY A 112 -1.07 -20.37 -8.38
CA GLY A 112 -2.40 -20.96 -8.15
C GLY A 112 -3.10 -21.28 -9.48
N ILE A 113 -2.92 -20.41 -10.48
CA ILE A 113 -3.29 -20.60 -11.88
C ILE A 113 -2.15 -20.05 -12.74
N HIS A 114 -1.65 -20.82 -13.71
CA HIS A 114 -0.62 -20.36 -14.64
C HIS A 114 -1.14 -20.32 -16.08
N VAL A 115 -1.01 -19.15 -16.71
CA VAL A 115 -1.38 -18.93 -18.10
C VAL A 115 -0.12 -18.70 -18.92
N LYS A 116 0.29 -19.69 -19.71
CA LYS A 116 1.46 -19.53 -20.58
C LYS A 116 1.23 -18.48 -21.66
N SER A 117 2.31 -17.89 -22.17
CA SER A 117 2.27 -16.95 -23.29
C SER A 117 1.40 -17.45 -24.46
N GLY A 118 0.47 -16.60 -24.92
CA GLY A 118 -0.54 -16.93 -25.94
C GLY A 118 -1.76 -17.72 -25.45
N GLY A 119 -1.75 -18.23 -24.22
CA GLY A 119 -2.91 -18.83 -23.56
C GLY A 119 -3.88 -17.79 -23.00
N LYS A 120 -5.13 -18.18 -22.75
CA LYS A 120 -6.19 -17.28 -22.23
C LYS A 120 -6.99 -17.93 -21.10
N PHE A 121 -6.91 -17.33 -19.91
CA PHE A 121 -7.79 -17.59 -18.79
C PHE A 121 -8.89 -16.54 -18.75
N ILE A 122 -10.15 -16.97 -18.79
CA ILE A 122 -11.30 -16.06 -18.81
C ILE A 122 -12.27 -16.49 -17.71
N ILE A 123 -12.64 -15.58 -16.82
CA ILE A 123 -13.79 -15.77 -15.91
C ILE A 123 -14.99 -15.09 -16.53
N SER A 124 -16.04 -15.88 -16.78
CA SER A 124 -17.28 -15.45 -17.40
C SER A 124 -18.04 -14.45 -16.53
N SER A 125 -18.77 -13.53 -17.16
CA SER A 125 -19.72 -12.63 -16.50
C SER A 125 -20.91 -13.37 -15.89
N SER A 126 -21.17 -14.61 -16.32
CA SER A 126 -22.19 -15.50 -15.74
C SER A 126 -21.75 -16.17 -14.43
N SER A 127 -20.53 -15.92 -13.96
CA SER A 127 -20.03 -16.48 -12.71
C SER A 127 -20.72 -15.84 -11.51
N THR A 128 -21.36 -16.67 -10.70
CA THR A 128 -22.03 -16.25 -9.45
C THR A 128 -21.29 -16.73 -8.20
N GLY A 129 -20.38 -17.71 -8.34
CA GLY A 129 -19.55 -18.23 -7.28
C GLY A 129 -18.25 -17.45 -7.07
N SER A 130 -17.38 -18.01 -6.22
CA SER A 130 -16.08 -17.45 -5.87
C SER A 130 -14.92 -18.33 -6.35
N LEU A 131 -13.76 -17.69 -6.50
CA LEU A 131 -12.46 -18.31 -6.72
C LEU A 131 -11.43 -17.66 -5.80
N GLU A 132 -10.85 -18.43 -4.89
CA GLU A 132 -9.63 -18.08 -4.17
C GLU A 132 -8.45 -18.82 -4.79
N ALA A 133 -7.45 -18.11 -5.30
CA ALA A 133 -6.24 -18.68 -5.89
C ALA A 133 -5.00 -18.17 -5.16
N VAL A 134 -4.21 -19.09 -4.61
CA VAL A 134 -3.06 -18.80 -3.76
C VAL A 134 -1.81 -19.41 -4.37
N GLY A 135 -0.81 -18.57 -4.63
CA GLY A 135 0.50 -18.98 -5.12
C GLY A 135 1.49 -19.29 -3.99
N GLY A 136 2.55 -20.03 -4.33
CA GLY A 136 3.69 -20.28 -3.44
C GLY A 136 4.61 -19.07 -3.29
N LEU A 137 5.73 -19.24 -2.58
CA LEU A 137 6.63 -18.17 -2.12
C LEU A 137 6.96 -17.09 -3.18
N ASP A 138 7.39 -17.53 -4.37
CA ASP A 138 7.78 -16.66 -5.50
C ASP A 138 6.72 -16.61 -6.61
N ASN A 139 5.52 -17.10 -6.32
CA ASN A 139 4.52 -17.38 -7.32
C ASN A 139 3.23 -16.61 -7.06
N SER A 140 2.50 -16.39 -8.15
CA SER A 140 1.32 -15.55 -8.15
C SER A 140 0.06 -16.35 -7.84
N GLY A 141 -0.96 -15.67 -7.30
CA GLY A 141 -2.28 -16.29 -7.17
C GLY A 141 -2.82 -16.69 -8.54
N ILE A 142 -2.80 -15.76 -9.49
CA ILE A 142 -3.14 -15.98 -10.90
C ILE A 142 -2.05 -15.35 -11.76
N GLY A 143 -1.22 -16.15 -12.42
CA GLY A 143 -0.04 -15.65 -13.11
C GLY A 143 0.27 -16.25 -14.48
N GLY A 144 1.53 -16.09 -14.87
CA GLY A 144 2.06 -16.37 -16.20
C GLY A 144 2.04 -15.17 -17.16
N SER A 145 2.54 -15.38 -18.38
CA SER A 145 2.75 -14.38 -19.44
C SER A 145 1.60 -14.34 -20.49
N GLY A 146 0.53 -15.07 -20.23
CA GLY A 146 -0.65 -15.14 -21.09
C GLY A 146 -1.65 -14.00 -20.87
N THR A 147 -2.90 -14.22 -21.30
CA THR A 147 -4.00 -13.27 -21.12
C THR A 147 -4.94 -13.73 -20.00
N ILE A 148 -5.14 -12.86 -19.02
CA ILE A 148 -6.05 -13.06 -17.88
C ILE A 148 -7.23 -12.07 -18.04
N ILE A 149 -8.46 -12.59 -18.12
CA ILE A 149 -9.68 -11.77 -18.29
C ILE A 149 -10.68 -12.10 -17.20
N ILE A 150 -11.11 -11.11 -16.42
CA ILE A 150 -12.12 -11.26 -15.38
C ILE A 150 -13.35 -10.41 -15.72
N LYS A 151 -14.49 -11.07 -15.97
CA LYS A 151 -15.74 -10.41 -16.35
C LYS A 151 -16.83 -10.49 -15.27
N GLY A 152 -16.68 -11.34 -14.26
CA GLY A 152 -17.69 -11.61 -13.23
C GLY A 152 -17.15 -12.48 -12.09
N GLY A 153 -18.04 -12.91 -11.19
CA GLY A 153 -17.69 -13.67 -10.00
C GLY A 153 -17.00 -12.87 -8.90
N THR A 154 -16.69 -13.56 -7.80
CA THR A 154 -15.82 -13.05 -6.73
C THR A 154 -14.45 -13.71 -6.84
N VAL A 155 -13.39 -12.95 -7.08
CA VAL A 155 -12.04 -13.46 -7.31
C VAL A 155 -11.10 -12.90 -6.27
N LYS A 156 -10.43 -13.78 -5.53
CA LYS A 156 -9.39 -13.44 -4.57
C LYS A 156 -8.10 -14.13 -5.00
N ALA A 157 -7.11 -13.35 -5.42
CA ALA A 157 -5.82 -13.86 -5.88
C ALA A 157 -4.72 -13.38 -4.93
N ILE A 158 -3.97 -14.32 -4.36
CA ILE A 158 -2.97 -14.07 -3.33
C ILE A 158 -1.64 -14.62 -3.81
N GLY A 159 -0.64 -13.76 -3.97
CA GLY A 159 0.73 -14.18 -4.22
C GLY A 159 1.44 -14.61 -2.95
N GLY A 160 2.53 -15.37 -3.09
CA GLY A 160 3.49 -15.56 -1.99
C GLY A 160 4.29 -14.30 -1.73
N LYS A 161 5.30 -14.39 -0.84
CA LYS A 161 6.13 -13.27 -0.39
C LYS A 161 6.64 -12.38 -1.55
N TYR A 162 7.07 -12.96 -2.66
CA TYR A 162 7.59 -12.22 -3.82
C TYR A 162 6.61 -12.20 -5.00
N GLY A 163 5.53 -12.97 -4.92
CA GLY A 163 4.57 -13.18 -6.00
C GLY A 163 3.47 -12.12 -6.06
N TYR A 164 2.98 -11.88 -7.27
CA TYR A 164 1.84 -11.00 -7.51
C TYR A 164 0.53 -11.63 -7.04
N GLY A 165 -0.46 -10.80 -6.72
CA GLY A 165 -1.84 -11.30 -6.64
C GLY A 165 -2.29 -11.80 -8.02
N ILE A 166 -2.28 -10.90 -9.00
CA ILE A 166 -2.59 -11.19 -10.41
C ILE A 166 -1.48 -10.65 -11.31
N GLY A 167 -0.93 -11.51 -12.16
CA GLY A 167 0.15 -11.18 -13.09
C GLY A 167 1.42 -11.96 -12.78
N SER A 168 2.59 -11.43 -13.09
CA SER A 168 3.84 -12.18 -12.91
C SER A 168 5.11 -11.31 -12.91
N GLY A 169 6.20 -11.90 -12.45
CA GLY A 169 7.51 -11.28 -12.35
C GLY A 169 7.92 -11.04 -10.91
N ASP A 170 9.18 -10.66 -10.72
CA ASP A 170 9.78 -10.54 -9.39
C ASP A 170 10.15 -9.09 -9.07
N ALA A 171 10.12 -8.73 -7.79
CA ALA A 171 10.70 -7.47 -7.31
C ALA A 171 12.22 -7.47 -7.37
N PHE A 172 12.84 -8.64 -7.24
CA PHE A 172 14.27 -8.81 -7.10
C PHE A 172 14.88 -9.61 -8.25
N LYS A 173 15.73 -8.95 -9.04
CA LYS A 173 16.35 -9.49 -10.26
C LYS A 173 17.53 -10.44 -10.00
N PHE A 174 18.08 -10.52 -8.79
CA PHE A 174 19.41 -11.11 -8.61
C PHE A 174 19.47 -12.65 -8.73
N LEU A 175 18.33 -13.37 -8.82
CA LEU A 175 18.36 -14.84 -8.67
C LEU A 175 17.83 -15.70 -9.82
N TYR A 176 17.29 -15.19 -10.94
CA TYR A 176 16.85 -16.08 -12.02
C TYR A 176 16.98 -15.53 -13.45
N ASP A 177 17.56 -16.35 -14.33
CA ASP A 177 17.62 -16.20 -15.80
C ASP A 177 16.25 -16.25 -16.51
N LYS A 178 15.13 -16.24 -15.78
CA LYS A 178 13.79 -16.33 -16.36
C LYS A 178 13.24 -14.96 -16.70
N VAL A 179 13.71 -14.43 -17.82
CA VAL A 179 13.11 -13.24 -18.43
C VAL A 179 11.90 -13.68 -19.25
N GLU A 180 10.69 -13.67 -18.68
CA GLU A 180 9.46 -13.88 -19.45
C GLU A 180 8.91 -12.57 -20.04
N GLU A 181 8.16 -12.67 -21.14
CA GLU A 181 7.37 -11.57 -21.68
C GLU A 181 6.27 -11.18 -20.70
N ALA A 182 5.92 -9.90 -20.63
CA ALA A 182 4.76 -9.47 -19.86
C ALA A 182 3.46 -9.90 -20.56
N GLY A 183 2.44 -10.25 -19.76
CA GLY A 183 1.13 -10.64 -20.25
C GLY A 183 0.13 -9.49 -20.38
N THR A 184 -1.14 -9.86 -20.43
CA THR A 184 -2.28 -8.92 -20.44
C THR A 184 -3.26 -9.28 -19.33
N ILE A 185 -3.67 -8.28 -18.55
CA ILE A 185 -4.72 -8.39 -17.53
C ILE A 185 -5.87 -7.47 -17.94
N THR A 186 -7.07 -8.03 -18.07
CA THR A 186 -8.30 -7.27 -18.34
C THR A 186 -9.34 -7.56 -17.27
N ILE A 187 -9.80 -6.52 -16.57
CA ILE A 187 -10.91 -6.62 -15.61
C ILE A 187 -12.07 -5.76 -16.13
N SER A 188 -13.19 -6.39 -16.44
CA SER A 188 -14.40 -5.70 -16.93
C SER A 188 -15.60 -5.86 -16.01
N GLY A 189 -15.49 -6.68 -14.96
CA GLY A 189 -16.56 -6.94 -14.01
C GLY A 189 -16.11 -7.86 -12.87
N GLY A 190 -17.04 -8.17 -11.97
CA GLY A 190 -16.76 -8.98 -10.78
C GLY A 190 -16.28 -8.16 -9.58
N ASN A 191 -16.07 -8.86 -8.46
CA ASN A 191 -15.40 -8.35 -7.27
C ASN A 191 -14.02 -8.99 -7.19
N VAL A 192 -12.97 -8.21 -7.45
CA VAL A 192 -11.59 -8.68 -7.59
C VAL A 192 -10.76 -8.15 -6.43
N THR A 193 -10.15 -9.05 -5.67
CA THR A 193 -9.19 -8.77 -4.62
C THR A 193 -7.85 -9.38 -5.04
N ALA A 194 -6.83 -8.56 -5.25
CA ALA A 194 -5.49 -8.99 -5.60
C ALA A 194 -4.51 -8.55 -4.51
N ILE A 195 -3.86 -9.52 -3.89
CA ILE A 195 -2.91 -9.28 -2.79
C ILE A 195 -1.57 -9.84 -3.23
N GLY A 196 -0.64 -8.97 -3.58
CA GLY A 196 0.76 -9.33 -3.75
C GLY A 196 1.43 -9.49 -2.38
N GLY A 197 2.50 -10.27 -2.35
CA GLY A 197 3.28 -10.45 -1.13
C GLY A 197 3.99 -9.20 -0.64
N GLU A 198 4.58 -9.35 0.53
CA GLU A 198 5.38 -8.35 1.24
C GLU A 198 6.54 -7.77 0.42
N SER A 199 7.14 -8.59 -0.44
CA SER A 199 8.26 -8.24 -1.30
C SER A 199 7.88 -8.37 -2.77
N ALA A 200 6.58 -8.36 -3.09
CA ALA A 200 6.11 -8.42 -4.48
C ALA A 200 6.17 -7.03 -5.12
N SER A 201 6.49 -6.99 -6.41
CA SER A 201 6.51 -5.73 -7.18
C SER A 201 5.14 -5.08 -7.34
N GLY A 202 4.06 -5.87 -7.28
CA GLY A 202 2.72 -5.34 -7.42
C GLY A 202 1.62 -6.28 -6.95
N GLY A 203 0.43 -5.73 -6.68
CA GLY A 203 -0.78 -6.53 -6.45
C GLY A 203 -1.35 -7.06 -7.77
N ILE A 204 -1.48 -6.17 -8.74
CA ILE A 204 -1.88 -6.47 -10.13
C ILE A 204 -0.83 -5.90 -11.07
N GLY A 205 -0.17 -6.71 -11.89
CA GLY A 205 0.68 -6.22 -12.96
C GLY A 205 1.82 -7.14 -13.36
N TYR A 206 2.82 -6.59 -14.03
CA TYR A 206 3.96 -7.38 -14.54
C TYR A 206 5.29 -6.72 -14.26
N SER A 207 6.31 -7.51 -13.92
CA SER A 207 7.71 -7.10 -13.93
C SER A 207 8.46 -7.87 -15.02
N SER A 208 8.69 -7.25 -16.18
CA SER A 208 9.38 -7.87 -17.32
C SER A 208 10.40 -6.92 -17.95
N GLU A 209 11.55 -7.47 -18.35
CA GLU A 209 12.59 -6.76 -19.10
C GLU A 209 12.39 -6.79 -20.62
N LYS A 210 11.56 -7.71 -21.11
CA LYS A 210 11.38 -7.95 -22.55
C LYS A 210 10.29 -7.07 -23.14
N SER A 211 9.19 -6.88 -22.42
CA SER A 211 8.02 -6.15 -22.92
C SER A 211 7.28 -5.40 -21.83
N ILE A 212 6.47 -4.45 -22.27
CA ILE A 212 5.58 -3.67 -21.42
C ILE A 212 4.32 -4.48 -21.13
N GLY A 213 3.98 -4.67 -19.85
CA GLY A 213 2.75 -5.33 -19.43
C GLY A 213 1.51 -4.50 -19.75
N ASN A 214 0.40 -5.14 -20.08
CA ASN A 214 -0.85 -4.45 -20.37
C ASN A 214 -1.89 -4.71 -19.27
N ILE A 215 -2.37 -3.64 -18.64
CA ILE A 215 -3.38 -3.71 -17.58
C ILE A 215 -4.54 -2.83 -18.00
N GLU A 216 -5.71 -3.43 -18.17
CA GLU A 216 -6.94 -2.73 -18.56
C GLU A 216 -8.06 -3.01 -17.56
N ILE A 217 -8.58 -1.95 -16.93
CA ILE A 217 -9.73 -2.03 -16.03
C ILE A 217 -10.85 -1.17 -16.61
N THR A 218 -11.96 -1.81 -16.97
CA THR A 218 -13.11 -1.16 -17.63
C THR A 218 -14.38 -1.19 -16.79
N GLY A 219 -14.39 -1.95 -15.69
CA GLY A 219 -15.52 -2.17 -14.80
C GLY A 219 -15.15 -3.07 -13.61
N GLY A 220 -16.14 -3.39 -12.76
CA GLY A 220 -15.95 -4.22 -11.57
C GLY A 220 -15.62 -3.43 -10.30
N THR A 221 -15.54 -4.13 -9.17
CA THR A 221 -14.95 -3.62 -7.92
C THR A 221 -13.58 -4.26 -7.77
N VAL A 222 -12.53 -3.45 -7.69
CA VAL A 222 -11.14 -3.92 -7.67
C VAL A 222 -10.46 -3.38 -6.42
N TYR A 223 -9.94 -4.29 -5.60
CA TYR A 223 -9.04 -3.98 -4.50
C TYR A 223 -7.68 -4.60 -4.80
N SER A 224 -6.61 -3.80 -4.76
CA SER A 224 -5.27 -4.27 -5.04
C SER A 224 -4.25 -3.69 -4.07
N THR A 225 -3.41 -4.55 -3.50
CA THR A 225 -2.31 -4.14 -2.61
C THR A 225 -1.12 -5.09 -2.70
N SER A 226 0.07 -4.60 -2.37
CA SER A 226 1.30 -5.39 -2.23
C SER A 226 2.37 -4.61 -1.46
N GLY A 227 3.54 -5.23 -1.24
CA GLY A 227 4.73 -4.51 -0.79
C GLY A 227 5.26 -3.46 -1.77
N GLY A 228 5.06 -3.66 -3.06
CA GLY A 228 5.36 -2.71 -4.14
C GLY A 228 4.14 -1.90 -4.54
N SER A 229 3.84 -1.81 -5.84
CA SER A 229 2.71 -1.01 -6.32
C SER A 229 1.36 -1.69 -6.08
N GLY A 230 0.30 -0.92 -5.80
CA GLY A 230 -1.05 -1.49 -5.76
C GLY A 230 -1.42 -2.11 -7.11
N ILE A 231 -1.38 -1.30 -8.17
CA ILE A 231 -1.55 -1.73 -9.57
C ILE A 231 -0.35 -1.26 -10.39
N GLY A 232 0.41 -2.18 -10.96
CA GLY A 232 1.56 -1.95 -11.82
C GLY A 232 2.79 -2.74 -11.34
N ASP A 233 3.93 -2.08 -11.17
CA ASP A 233 5.19 -2.71 -10.76
C ASP A 233 6.02 -1.83 -9.83
N HIS A 234 7.08 -2.41 -9.26
CA HIS A 234 8.05 -1.68 -8.46
C HIS A 234 9.49 -2.25 -8.64
N SER A 235 9.76 -2.92 -9.78
CA SER A 235 11.02 -3.63 -10.04
C SER A 235 12.06 -2.76 -10.78
N ASN A 236 13.33 -2.80 -10.36
CA ASN A 236 14.40 -1.88 -10.80
C ASN A 236 14.87 -2.05 -12.26
N ALA A 237 14.44 -3.10 -12.97
CA ALA A 237 14.88 -3.38 -14.33
C ALA A 237 13.72 -3.62 -15.32
N THR A 238 12.49 -3.31 -14.95
CA THR A 238 11.32 -3.55 -15.81
C THR A 238 11.19 -2.54 -16.95
N LYS A 239 10.61 -2.99 -18.08
CA LYS A 239 10.12 -2.11 -19.15
C LYS A 239 8.89 -1.30 -18.73
N GLY A 240 8.23 -1.70 -17.65
CA GLY A 240 7.08 -1.00 -17.10
C GLY A 240 5.73 -1.58 -17.55
N ASN A 241 4.66 -0.88 -17.18
CA ASN A 241 3.28 -1.27 -17.51
C ASN A 241 2.51 -0.16 -18.24
N LYS A 242 1.66 -0.54 -19.18
CA LYS A 242 0.61 0.30 -19.74
C LYS A 242 -0.68 0.06 -18.97
N ILE A 243 -1.04 1.00 -18.11
CA ILE A 243 -2.22 0.93 -17.24
C ILE A 243 -3.32 1.81 -17.82
N THR A 244 -4.45 1.20 -18.16
CA THR A 244 -5.64 1.89 -18.69
C THR A 244 -6.83 1.61 -17.79
N ILE A 245 -7.38 2.67 -17.19
CA ILE A 245 -8.58 2.61 -16.36
C ILE A 245 -9.67 3.44 -17.04
N SER A 246 -10.76 2.79 -17.42
CA SER A 246 -11.89 3.46 -18.08
C SER A 246 -13.22 3.28 -17.35
N GLY A 247 -13.24 2.61 -16.20
CA GLY A 247 -14.44 2.35 -15.41
C GLY A 247 -14.17 1.50 -14.17
N GLY A 248 -15.22 1.20 -13.43
CA GLY A 248 -15.17 0.42 -12.18
C GLY A 248 -14.93 1.24 -10.91
N ASN A 249 -14.93 0.55 -9.78
CA ASN A 249 -14.62 1.09 -8.45
C ASN A 249 -13.31 0.46 -7.96
N ILE A 250 -12.24 1.25 -7.94
CA ILE A 250 -10.86 0.76 -7.78
C ILE A 250 -10.26 1.36 -6.52
N THR A 251 -9.70 0.51 -5.67
CA THR A 251 -8.83 0.90 -4.56
C THR A 251 -7.49 0.22 -4.75
N ALA A 252 -6.44 1.01 -4.95
CA ALA A 252 -5.08 0.54 -5.18
C ALA A 252 -4.14 1.16 -4.15
N ILE A 253 -3.47 0.30 -3.38
CA ILE A 253 -2.65 0.70 -2.24
C ILE A 253 -1.25 0.13 -2.42
N GLY A 254 -0.28 1.02 -2.60
CA GLY A 254 1.14 0.64 -2.65
C GLY A 254 1.73 0.40 -1.26
N GLY A 255 2.73 -0.46 -1.19
CA GLY A 255 3.56 -0.66 -0.01
C GLY A 255 4.74 0.31 0.07
N ALA A 256 5.68 0.12 0.99
CA ALA A 256 6.78 1.06 1.20
C ALA A 256 7.48 1.40 -0.12
N TYR A 257 7.64 2.69 -0.42
CA TYR A 257 8.18 3.21 -1.69
C TYR A 257 7.37 2.87 -2.96
N GLY A 258 6.31 2.08 -2.89
CA GLY A 258 5.43 1.71 -4.00
C GLY A 258 4.37 2.76 -4.33
N ALA A 259 3.91 2.77 -5.58
CA ALA A 259 2.81 3.64 -6.01
C ALA A 259 1.46 2.98 -5.73
N GLY A 260 0.41 3.77 -5.53
CA GLY A 260 -0.96 3.23 -5.55
C GLY A 260 -1.25 2.62 -6.93
N ILE A 261 -1.06 3.42 -7.97
CA ILE A 261 -1.15 3.01 -9.38
C ILE A 261 0.09 3.45 -10.12
N GLY A 262 0.79 2.52 -10.77
CA GLY A 262 1.95 2.82 -11.58
C GLY A 262 3.16 1.95 -11.30
N GLY A 263 4.33 2.55 -11.54
CA GLY A 263 5.63 1.89 -11.55
C GLY A 263 6.66 2.63 -10.68
N ASN A 264 7.86 2.07 -10.57
CA ASN A 264 9.02 2.84 -10.10
C ASN A 264 9.43 3.94 -11.12
N LEU A 265 10.22 4.94 -10.69
CA LEU A 265 10.67 6.07 -11.54
C LEU A 265 12.13 5.95 -12.05
N ILE A 266 12.78 4.81 -11.82
CA ILE A 266 13.97 4.38 -12.58
C ILE A 266 13.52 4.18 -14.03
N PRO A 267 14.32 4.41 -15.10
CA PRO A 267 13.82 4.44 -16.48
C PRO A 267 13.06 3.17 -16.92
N ASN A 268 11.76 3.15 -16.62
CA ASN A 268 10.75 2.26 -17.15
C ASN A 268 9.78 3.09 -18.03
N GLU A 269 9.06 2.43 -18.92
CA GLU A 269 8.12 3.05 -19.85
C GLU A 269 6.68 3.00 -19.31
N THR A 270 6.52 2.96 -17.98
CA THR A 270 5.19 2.89 -17.37
C THR A 270 4.36 4.11 -17.74
N SER A 271 3.13 3.88 -18.17
CA SER A 271 2.16 4.90 -18.54
C SER A 271 0.81 4.61 -17.89
N VAL A 272 0.17 5.66 -17.38
CA VAL A 272 -1.14 5.59 -16.74
C VAL A 272 -2.13 6.44 -17.51
N THR A 273 -3.25 5.85 -17.92
CA THR A 273 -4.37 6.54 -18.57
C THR A 273 -5.66 6.27 -17.80
N ILE A 274 -6.30 7.32 -17.29
CA ILE A 274 -7.58 7.24 -16.57
C ILE A 274 -8.64 8.07 -17.31
N THR A 275 -9.71 7.42 -17.76
CA THR A 275 -10.78 8.06 -18.54
C THR A 275 -12.16 7.95 -17.87
N GLY A 276 -12.28 7.15 -16.82
CA GLY A 276 -13.51 6.90 -16.08
C GLY A 276 -13.26 6.05 -14.83
N GLY A 277 -14.32 5.76 -14.09
CA GLY A 277 -14.27 5.01 -12.84
C GLY A 277 -14.31 5.88 -11.60
N THR A 278 -14.48 5.24 -10.45
CA THR A 278 -14.19 5.78 -9.13
C THR A 278 -12.89 5.14 -8.65
N VAL A 279 -11.82 5.91 -8.58
CA VAL A 279 -10.45 5.44 -8.34
C VAL A 279 -9.93 6.06 -7.05
N ARG A 280 -9.44 5.23 -6.14
CA ARG A 280 -8.64 5.64 -4.99
C ARG A 280 -7.27 5.02 -5.13
N ALA A 281 -6.26 5.85 -5.29
CA ALA A 281 -4.87 5.43 -5.34
C ALA A 281 -4.16 6.03 -4.13
N ASN A 282 -3.50 5.19 -3.34
CA ASN A 282 -2.67 5.66 -2.23
C ASN A 282 -1.26 5.10 -2.41
N GLY A 283 -0.27 5.98 -2.50
CA GLY A 283 1.15 5.66 -2.49
C GLY A 283 1.60 5.09 -1.14
N GLY A 284 2.85 4.65 -1.08
CA GLY A 284 3.36 3.71 -0.09
C GLY A 284 2.95 3.91 1.36
N THR A 285 2.14 2.96 1.84
CA THR A 285 1.60 2.89 3.20
C THR A 285 1.89 1.53 3.88
N SER A 286 2.60 0.60 3.24
CA SER A 286 2.88 -0.72 3.85
C SER A 286 3.95 -0.63 4.93
N THR A 287 3.68 -1.35 6.01
CA THR A 287 4.46 -1.50 7.24
C THR A 287 5.21 -2.82 7.26
N SER A 288 5.41 -3.44 6.10
CA SER A 288 6.35 -4.56 5.92
C SER A 288 7.77 -4.05 6.10
N MET A 289 8.17 -3.95 7.35
CA MET A 289 9.32 -3.19 7.83
C MET A 289 10.64 -3.94 7.71
N TYR A 290 10.65 -5.09 7.03
CA TYR A 290 11.84 -5.78 6.57
C TYR A 290 12.38 -5.17 5.27
N ASP A 291 12.75 -3.88 5.32
CA ASP A 291 13.49 -3.17 4.25
C ASP A 291 15.00 -3.49 4.31
N SER A 292 15.33 -4.77 4.53
CA SER A 292 16.70 -5.18 4.84
C SER A 292 17.56 -5.42 3.61
N TRP A 293 16.97 -5.85 2.49
CA TRP A 293 17.75 -6.22 1.31
C TRP A 293 17.47 -5.36 0.08
N SER A 294 16.26 -4.81 -0.02
CA SER A 294 15.72 -4.55 -1.36
C SER A 294 16.03 -3.17 -1.97
N TYR A 295 16.14 -2.13 -1.15
CA TYR A 295 16.20 -0.75 -1.68
C TYR A 295 17.34 0.11 -1.14
N SER A 296 18.01 -0.33 -0.09
CA SER A 296 19.16 0.34 0.56
C SER A 296 20.45 0.34 -0.28
N ASN A 297 20.59 -0.60 -1.23
CA ASN A 297 21.76 -0.74 -2.12
C ASN A 297 21.60 -0.15 -3.53
N CYS A 298 20.42 0.37 -3.89
CA CYS A 298 20.21 1.03 -5.17
C CYS A 298 20.30 2.56 -5.02
N ASN A 299 20.77 3.26 -6.05
CA ASN A 299 20.89 4.74 -6.15
C ASN A 299 19.54 5.51 -6.05
N LEU A 300 18.59 5.02 -5.25
CA LEU A 300 17.25 5.55 -5.03
C LEU A 300 17.21 6.60 -3.92
N LYS A 301 18.35 6.88 -3.26
CA LYS A 301 18.55 7.85 -2.17
C LYS A 301 18.22 9.32 -2.50
N GLY A 302 17.48 9.62 -3.58
CA GLY A 302 17.12 10.99 -3.95
C GLY A 302 15.96 11.18 -4.91
N LYS A 303 15.09 10.19 -5.18
CA LYS A 303 13.96 10.36 -6.11
C LYS A 303 12.63 9.94 -5.49
N LYS A 304 11.62 10.83 -5.61
CA LYS A 304 10.24 10.68 -5.12
C LYS A 304 9.63 9.34 -5.58
N GLN A 305 9.28 8.43 -4.67
CA GLN A 305 8.77 7.09 -5.02
C GLN A 305 7.37 6.78 -4.50
N GLU A 306 6.86 7.53 -3.52
CA GLU A 306 5.58 7.28 -2.85
C GLU A 306 4.40 8.05 -3.48
N ASN A 307 4.37 8.17 -4.81
CA ASN A 307 3.25 8.88 -5.43
C ASN A 307 2.00 7.99 -5.45
N ASP A 308 0.83 8.56 -5.20
CA ASP A 308 -0.46 7.88 -5.42
C ASP A 308 -0.53 7.35 -6.85
N ILE A 309 -0.06 8.14 -7.82
CA ILE A 309 0.11 7.73 -9.21
C ILE A 309 1.55 7.99 -9.68
N ALA A 310 2.28 6.94 -10.04
CA ALA A 310 3.66 7.04 -10.49
C ALA A 310 3.87 6.47 -11.90
N ALA A 311 4.17 7.32 -12.87
CA ALA A 311 4.46 6.89 -14.24
C ALA A 311 5.37 7.89 -14.97
N LYS A 312 5.95 7.46 -16.09
CA LYS A 312 6.63 8.34 -17.04
C LYS A 312 5.66 9.31 -17.70
N SER A 313 4.43 8.87 -17.94
CA SER A 313 3.34 9.72 -18.41
C SER A 313 2.02 9.37 -17.74
N ILE A 314 1.28 10.42 -17.34
CA ILE A 314 -0.04 10.30 -16.70
C ILE A 314 -1.04 11.10 -17.53
N THR A 315 -2.05 10.41 -18.08
CA THR A 315 -3.12 11.01 -18.87
C THR A 315 -4.46 10.85 -18.15
N ILE A 316 -5.17 11.94 -17.89
CA ILE A 316 -6.48 11.92 -17.24
C ILE A 316 -7.49 12.72 -18.06
N THR A 317 -8.61 12.08 -18.43
CA THR A 317 -9.70 12.69 -19.20
C THR A 317 -11.08 12.51 -18.58
N GLY A 318 -11.17 11.88 -17.40
CA GLY A 318 -12.42 11.56 -16.74
C GLY A 318 -12.25 10.69 -15.51
N GLY A 319 -13.36 10.42 -14.84
CA GLY A 319 -13.41 9.64 -13.61
C GLY A 319 -13.39 10.50 -12.35
N GLN A 320 -13.72 9.86 -11.24
CA GLN A 320 -13.58 10.41 -9.89
C GLN A 320 -12.33 9.79 -9.28
N ILE A 321 -11.26 10.58 -9.11
CA ILE A 321 -9.94 10.09 -8.75
C ILE A 321 -9.48 10.75 -7.46
N PHE A 322 -9.39 9.97 -6.39
CA PHE A 322 -8.79 10.35 -5.11
C PHE A 322 -7.31 9.93 -5.15
N ALA A 323 -6.48 10.89 -5.54
CA ALA A 323 -5.03 10.84 -5.58
C ALA A 323 -4.54 12.30 -5.51
N GLU A 324 -3.53 12.59 -4.71
CA GLU A 324 -2.96 13.93 -4.57
C GLU A 324 -1.56 13.99 -5.18
N THR A 325 -0.74 12.96 -4.94
CA THR A 325 0.66 12.95 -5.38
C THR A 325 0.83 12.21 -6.70
N CYS A 326 1.44 12.87 -7.68
CA CYS A 326 1.72 12.31 -9.00
C CYS A 326 3.19 12.51 -9.35
N SER A 327 3.85 11.49 -9.88
CA SER A 327 5.28 11.56 -10.25
C SER A 327 5.59 12.58 -11.34
N VAL A 328 4.61 12.86 -12.20
CA VAL A 328 4.65 13.87 -13.25
C VAL A 328 3.31 14.59 -13.26
N GLN A 329 3.29 15.86 -13.66
CA GLN A 329 2.04 16.60 -13.81
C GLN A 329 1.09 15.88 -14.79
N PRO A 330 -0.10 15.44 -14.34
CA PRO A 330 -1.06 14.80 -15.22
C PRO A 330 -1.53 15.74 -16.33
N LYS A 331 -1.80 15.19 -17.51
CA LYS A 331 -2.29 15.92 -18.68
C LYS A 331 -3.56 15.30 -19.22
N ASN A 332 -4.37 16.06 -19.94
CA ASN A 332 -5.46 15.51 -20.74
C ASN A 332 -4.94 15.03 -22.12
N SER A 333 -5.84 14.50 -22.95
CA SER A 333 -5.53 14.03 -24.30
C SER A 333 -5.02 15.12 -25.26
N GLN A 334 -5.24 16.41 -24.93
CA GLN A 334 -4.74 17.56 -25.67
C GLN A 334 -3.36 18.03 -25.16
N GLY A 335 -2.79 17.34 -24.18
CA GLY A 335 -1.51 17.71 -23.54
C GLY A 335 -1.62 18.87 -22.53
N GLN A 336 -2.83 19.36 -22.23
CA GLN A 336 -3.04 20.39 -21.22
C GLN A 336 -2.86 19.79 -19.83
N LYS A 337 -2.15 20.50 -18.95
CA LYS A 337 -2.01 20.11 -17.54
C LYS A 337 -3.38 20.12 -16.86
N VAL A 338 -3.65 19.09 -16.05
CA VAL A 338 -4.86 18.98 -15.24
C VAL A 338 -4.50 18.91 -13.77
N TYR A 339 -5.38 19.42 -12.91
CA TYR A 339 -5.16 19.55 -11.47
C TYR A 339 -6.35 18.95 -10.72
N LEU A 340 -6.07 18.35 -9.57
CA LEU A 340 -7.08 17.83 -8.66
C LEU A 340 -8.05 18.95 -8.24
N MET A 341 -9.34 18.64 -8.27
CA MET A 341 -10.41 19.49 -7.79
C MET A 341 -11.39 18.71 -6.92
N LEU A 342 -11.49 19.12 -5.66
CA LEU A 342 -12.46 18.59 -4.71
C LEU A 342 -13.67 19.52 -4.69
N ILE A 343 -14.81 19.02 -5.16
CA ILE A 343 -16.02 19.80 -5.38
C ILE A 343 -17.14 19.26 -4.51
N PRO A 344 -17.69 20.07 -3.58
CA PRO A 344 -18.94 19.74 -2.89
C PRO A 344 -20.07 19.55 -3.91
N SER A 345 -20.81 18.47 -3.75
CA SER A 345 -21.82 18.06 -4.72
C SER A 345 -22.92 17.24 -4.05
N GLU A 346 -23.92 16.86 -4.82
CA GLU A 346 -24.94 15.94 -4.31
C GLU A 346 -24.41 14.51 -4.27
N THR A 347 -25.03 13.68 -3.43
CA THR A 347 -24.76 12.23 -3.42
C THR A 347 -25.54 11.56 -4.53
N GLY A 348 -24.88 10.70 -5.29
CA GLY A 348 -25.52 9.87 -6.29
C GLY A 348 -24.69 9.64 -7.55
N LYS A 349 -25.26 8.84 -8.45
CA LYS A 349 -24.67 8.54 -9.75
C LYS A 349 -24.64 9.77 -10.63
N VAL A 350 -23.48 10.04 -11.22
CA VAL A 350 -23.30 11.14 -12.18
C VAL A 350 -23.52 10.62 -13.60
N ASN A 351 -24.32 11.34 -14.39
CA ASN A 351 -24.63 10.99 -15.78
C ASN A 351 -23.88 11.87 -16.78
N LYS A 352 -23.51 13.10 -16.39
CA LYS A 352 -22.80 14.03 -17.26
C LYS A 352 -21.97 14.98 -16.41
N ILE A 353 -20.75 15.25 -16.87
CA ILE A 353 -19.92 16.35 -16.36
C ILE A 353 -19.58 17.22 -17.56
N THR A 354 -19.87 18.50 -17.45
CA THR A 354 -19.45 19.51 -18.42
C THR A 354 -18.54 20.48 -17.69
N ALA A 355 -17.25 20.47 -18.01
CA ALA A 355 -16.29 21.44 -17.51
C ALA A 355 -15.93 22.40 -18.64
N TYR A 356 -16.22 23.69 -18.45
CA TYR A 356 -16.04 24.73 -19.47
C TYR A 356 -16.60 24.35 -20.84
N GLN A 357 -17.86 23.90 -20.87
CA GLN A 357 -18.58 23.42 -22.07
C GLN A 357 -17.99 22.19 -22.77
N LYS A 358 -16.93 21.58 -22.24
CA LYS A 358 -16.40 20.30 -22.73
C LYS A 358 -16.93 19.16 -21.87
N SER A 359 -17.41 18.11 -22.52
CA SER A 359 -17.81 16.89 -21.81
C SER A 359 -16.57 16.25 -21.18
N TYR A 360 -16.66 15.94 -19.90
CA TYR A 360 -15.63 15.26 -19.14
C TYR A 360 -16.12 13.87 -18.75
N GLY A 361 -15.23 12.88 -18.75
CA GLY A 361 -15.63 11.49 -18.54
C GLY A 361 -16.31 11.29 -17.19
N CYS A 362 -17.54 10.80 -17.20
CA CYS A 362 -18.37 10.56 -16.00
C CYS A 362 -18.69 9.08 -15.76
N LYS A 363 -18.07 8.18 -16.54
CA LYS A 363 -18.34 6.74 -16.49
C LYS A 363 -18.04 6.20 -15.09
N ASP A 364 -19.00 5.46 -14.53
CA ASP A 364 -18.92 4.80 -13.21
C ASP A 364 -18.56 5.71 -12.04
N ILE A 365 -18.94 6.99 -12.12
CA ILE A 365 -18.79 7.94 -11.02
C ILE A 365 -20.04 7.87 -10.12
N ASN A 366 -19.79 7.65 -8.82
CA ASN A 366 -20.81 7.78 -7.79
C ASN A 366 -20.31 8.72 -6.69
N SER A 367 -20.82 9.96 -6.71
CA SER A 367 -20.48 10.96 -5.71
C SER A 367 -21.02 10.53 -4.35
N LYS A 368 -20.19 10.65 -3.32
CA LYS A 368 -20.61 10.54 -1.91
C LYS A 368 -20.90 11.90 -1.28
N GLY A 369 -21.26 12.88 -2.12
CA GLY A 369 -21.38 14.28 -1.72
C GLY A 369 -20.14 15.10 -2.04
N ILE A 370 -19.01 14.47 -2.40
CA ILE A 370 -17.80 15.13 -2.89
C ILE A 370 -17.40 14.48 -4.21
N LEU A 371 -17.07 15.32 -5.20
CA LEU A 371 -16.47 14.93 -6.46
C LEU A 371 -14.97 15.27 -6.44
N SER A 372 -14.15 14.30 -6.85
CA SER A 372 -12.70 14.45 -6.97
C SER A 372 -12.34 14.35 -8.45
N LEU A 373 -12.25 15.50 -9.13
CA LEU A 373 -12.10 15.58 -10.59
C LEU A 373 -10.74 16.20 -10.93
N TRP A 374 -10.10 15.73 -11.99
CA TRP A 374 -8.85 16.33 -12.49
C TRP A 374 -9.13 17.15 -13.74
N LEU A 375 -9.21 18.47 -13.64
CA LEU A 375 -9.60 19.32 -14.77
C LEU A 375 -8.48 20.31 -15.15
N PRO A 376 -8.41 20.76 -16.42
CA PRO A 376 -7.40 21.73 -16.84
C PRO A 376 -7.65 23.12 -16.25
N TYR A 377 -6.58 23.93 -16.15
CA TYR A 377 -6.72 25.35 -15.87
C TYR A 377 -7.29 26.06 -17.10
N LEU A 378 -8.44 26.70 -16.96
CA LEU A 378 -9.09 27.44 -18.04
C LEU A 378 -9.64 28.76 -17.49
N ASN A 379 -9.33 29.86 -18.16
CA ASN A 379 -9.87 31.17 -17.82
C ASN A 379 -11.36 31.18 -18.22
N SER A 380 -12.26 31.53 -17.30
CA SER A 380 -13.66 31.76 -17.63
C SER A 380 -13.77 32.92 -18.62
N GLU A 381 -14.37 32.68 -19.78
CA GLU A 381 -14.93 33.77 -20.61
C GLU A 381 -16.22 34.27 -19.95
N ASP A 382 -16.47 35.58 -20.00
CA ASP A 382 -17.62 36.22 -19.34
C ASP A 382 -18.96 35.51 -19.67
N GLY A 383 -19.66 35.06 -18.62
CA GLY A 383 -21.04 34.56 -18.69
C GLY A 383 -21.26 33.04 -18.88
N LYS A 384 -20.21 32.20 -18.80
CA LYS A 384 -20.31 30.74 -19.02
C LYS A 384 -20.00 29.92 -17.77
N LEU A 385 -20.82 28.89 -17.49
CA LEU A 385 -20.59 27.91 -16.40
C LEU A 385 -19.23 27.21 -16.55
N ALA A 386 -18.42 27.24 -15.49
CA ALA A 386 -17.16 26.51 -15.41
C ALA A 386 -17.37 25.02 -15.15
N LEU A 387 -18.40 24.65 -14.39
CA LEU A 387 -18.79 23.27 -14.14
C LEU A 387 -20.31 23.11 -14.14
N ASP A 388 -20.81 22.08 -14.82
CA ASP A 388 -22.17 21.57 -14.69
C ASP A 388 -22.13 20.04 -14.59
N VAL A 389 -22.50 19.52 -13.43
CA VAL A 389 -22.61 18.09 -13.16
C VAL A 389 -24.08 17.73 -13.10
N THR A 390 -24.51 16.82 -13.97
CA THR A 390 -25.86 16.28 -13.99
C THR A 390 -25.90 14.91 -13.32
N PHE A 391 -26.74 14.78 -12.30
CA PHE A 391 -26.99 13.53 -11.59
C PHE A 391 -28.08 12.71 -12.27
N ALA A 392 -28.07 11.40 -12.02
CA ALA A 392 -29.13 10.50 -12.51
C ALA A 392 -30.52 10.86 -11.98
N SER A 393 -30.60 11.60 -10.86
CA SER A 393 -31.84 12.18 -10.33
C SER A 393 -32.38 13.36 -11.15
N GLY A 394 -31.63 13.86 -12.13
CA GLY A 394 -31.93 15.11 -12.86
C GLY A 394 -31.50 16.38 -12.12
N LYS A 395 -30.97 16.26 -10.90
CA LYS A 395 -30.41 17.39 -10.17
C LYS A 395 -29.03 17.78 -10.70
N HIS A 396 -28.64 19.02 -10.42
CA HIS A 396 -27.39 19.60 -10.94
C HIS A 396 -26.52 20.17 -9.81
N THR A 397 -25.20 19.97 -9.93
CA THR A 397 -24.21 20.79 -9.23
C THR A 397 -23.55 21.70 -10.25
N LYS A 398 -23.65 23.02 -10.04
CA LYS A 398 -23.17 24.05 -10.97
C LYS A 398 -22.14 24.95 -10.29
N MET A 399 -21.10 25.34 -11.02
CA MET A 399 -20.11 26.32 -10.57
C MET A 399 -19.78 27.27 -11.71
N ASP A 400 -19.81 28.57 -11.44
CA ASP A 400 -19.48 29.61 -12.43
C ASP A 400 -17.96 29.81 -12.59
N TYR A 401 -17.17 29.31 -11.64
CA TYR A 401 -15.71 29.45 -11.63
C TYR A 401 -15.01 28.20 -11.08
N LEU A 402 -13.90 27.80 -11.71
CA LEU A 402 -12.96 26.78 -11.22
C LEU A 402 -11.54 27.35 -11.30
N SER A 403 -10.72 27.14 -10.27
CA SER A 403 -9.29 27.47 -10.36
C SER A 403 -8.47 26.56 -9.46
N SER A 404 -7.24 26.22 -9.89
CA SER A 404 -6.34 25.36 -9.12
C SER A 404 -5.85 25.98 -7.80
N TYR A 405 -5.95 27.31 -7.64
CA TYR A 405 -5.53 28.04 -6.44
C TYR A 405 -6.70 28.48 -5.54
N ARG A 406 -7.95 28.34 -6.01
CA ARG A 406 -9.16 28.75 -5.29
C ARG A 406 -10.34 27.84 -5.67
N ILE A 407 -10.33 26.60 -5.23
CA ILE A 407 -11.46 25.66 -5.37
C ILE A 407 -12.44 25.87 -4.22
N LEU A 408 -12.79 27.12 -3.89
CA LEU A 408 -13.27 27.39 -2.54
C LEU A 408 -14.14 28.65 -2.48
N GLN A 409 -15.35 28.59 -3.02
CA GLN A 409 -16.47 29.36 -2.45
C GLN A 409 -17.76 28.55 -2.51
N GLY A 410 -18.17 28.06 -1.33
CA GLY A 410 -19.41 27.32 -1.12
C GLY A 410 -19.56 26.86 0.34
N TYR A 411 -19.88 27.82 1.23
CA TYR A 411 -20.42 27.70 2.59
C TYR A 411 -20.11 26.44 3.45
N SER A 412 -19.16 26.59 4.37
CA SER A 412 -19.35 26.41 5.81
C SER A 412 -18.22 27.13 6.52
N ASN A 413 -18.51 28.20 7.28
CA ASN A 413 -17.50 28.94 8.02
C ASN A 413 -16.60 27.99 8.81
N SER A 414 -15.29 28.23 8.71
CA SER A 414 -14.13 27.73 9.47
C SER A 414 -14.28 27.63 11.00
N LYS A 415 -15.47 27.87 11.55
CA LYS A 415 -15.61 28.25 12.94
C LYS A 415 -15.34 27.11 13.92
N TYR A 416 -15.42 25.84 13.51
CA TYR A 416 -15.01 24.71 14.34
C TYR A 416 -14.50 23.53 13.49
N MET A 417 -13.20 23.52 13.11
CA MET A 417 -12.50 22.33 12.59
C MET A 417 -12.33 21.26 13.70
N VAL A 418 -13.44 20.88 14.34
CA VAL A 418 -13.49 19.94 15.46
C VAL A 418 -14.09 18.63 14.98
N PHE A 419 -13.26 17.59 14.92
CA PHE A 419 -13.63 16.29 14.39
C PHE A 419 -13.59 15.23 15.48
N ASN A 420 -14.64 14.41 15.57
CA ASN A 420 -14.74 13.33 16.54
C ASN A 420 -14.47 11.99 15.85
N LEU A 421 -13.32 11.38 16.15
CA LEU A 421 -12.88 10.13 15.52
C LEU A 421 -13.72 8.92 15.89
N SER A 422 -14.64 9.03 16.85
CA SER A 422 -15.64 7.99 17.11
C SER A 422 -16.62 7.83 15.94
N VAL A 423 -16.72 8.83 15.05
CA VAL A 423 -17.75 8.92 14.01
C VAL A 423 -17.25 8.47 12.63
N SER A 424 -16.10 8.96 12.15
CA SER A 424 -15.61 8.72 10.78
C SER A 424 -14.10 8.89 10.67
N ASN A 425 -13.53 8.34 9.60
CA ASN A 425 -12.22 8.74 9.09
C ASN A 425 -12.18 10.24 8.79
N LEU A 426 -10.97 10.80 8.88
CA LEU A 426 -10.64 12.17 8.49
C LEU A 426 -9.56 12.10 7.41
N GLU A 427 -9.88 12.54 6.20
CA GLU A 427 -8.92 12.63 5.10
C GLU A 427 -8.52 14.09 4.92
N VAL A 428 -7.22 14.38 4.94
CA VAL A 428 -6.67 15.73 4.93
C VAL A 428 -5.79 15.86 3.70
N TYR A 429 -6.12 16.85 2.87
CA TYR A 429 -5.42 17.21 1.65
C TYR A 429 -4.76 18.58 1.85
N ALA A 430 -3.87 19.02 0.97
CA ALA A 430 -3.18 20.31 1.14
C ALA A 430 -4.11 21.49 1.44
N ASP A 431 -5.23 21.61 0.72
CA ASP A 431 -6.13 22.77 0.74
C ASP A 431 -7.52 22.50 1.36
N GLY A 432 -7.72 21.35 2.01
CA GLY A 432 -9.02 21.03 2.61
C GLY A 432 -9.06 19.63 3.20
N LEU A 433 -10.22 19.25 3.75
CA LEU A 433 -10.39 17.94 4.35
C LEU A 433 -11.76 17.35 4.05
N ILE A 434 -11.86 16.04 4.15
CA ILE A 434 -13.09 15.28 4.01
C ILE A 434 -13.34 14.54 5.32
N TYR A 435 -14.52 14.77 5.89
CA TYR A 435 -15.00 14.09 7.09
C TYR A 435 -16.49 13.76 6.93
N LYS A 436 -16.88 12.49 7.18
CA LYS A 436 -18.24 11.98 6.92
C LYS A 436 -18.74 12.23 5.48
N ASN A 437 -17.83 12.19 4.51
CA ASN A 437 -18.09 12.57 3.11
C ASN A 437 -18.57 14.03 2.93
N THR A 438 -18.29 14.89 3.91
CA THR A 438 -18.46 16.34 3.81
C THR A 438 -17.08 16.97 3.69
N PHE A 439 -16.96 17.91 2.76
CA PHE A 439 -15.74 18.68 2.58
C PHE A 439 -15.77 19.89 3.50
N TYR A 440 -14.62 20.15 4.12
CA TYR A 440 -14.39 21.33 4.91
C TYR A 440 -13.22 22.07 4.28
N GLU A 441 -13.47 23.33 3.99
CA GLU A 441 -12.48 24.26 3.48
C GLU A 441 -11.45 24.59 4.55
N ARG A 442 -10.22 24.80 4.09
CA ARG A 442 -9.14 25.32 4.92
C ARG A 442 -8.65 26.63 4.33
N ASN A 443 -8.74 27.70 5.10
CA ASN A 443 -8.38 29.04 4.61
C ASN A 443 -6.89 29.36 4.79
N ASN A 444 -6.19 28.60 5.64
CA ASN A 444 -4.79 28.84 5.99
C ASN A 444 -4.12 27.57 6.52
N GLU A 445 -2.85 27.34 6.14
CA GLU A 445 -2.01 26.25 6.66
C GLU A 445 -1.76 26.32 8.19
N ASN A 446 -2.10 27.44 8.82
CA ASN A 446 -2.01 27.62 10.27
C ASN A 446 -3.31 27.33 11.02
N GLU A 447 -4.42 27.10 10.31
CA GLU A 447 -5.69 26.74 10.93
C GLU A 447 -5.58 25.36 11.61
N VAL A 448 -6.03 25.28 12.86
CA VAL A 448 -5.86 24.11 13.73
C VAL A 448 -7.02 23.14 13.54
N ILE A 449 -6.68 21.89 13.19
CA ILE A 449 -7.59 20.76 13.11
C ILE A 449 -7.70 20.12 14.50
N LYS A 450 -8.79 20.40 15.21
CA LYS A 450 -9.05 19.81 16.52
C LYS A 450 -9.62 18.41 16.36
N VAL A 451 -9.05 17.45 17.09
CA VAL A 451 -9.41 16.04 17.03
C VAL A 451 -9.71 15.54 18.43
N THR A 452 -10.84 14.84 18.56
CA THR A 452 -11.35 14.31 19.84
C THR A 452 -11.93 12.91 19.66
N GLY A 453 -12.20 12.24 20.78
CA GLY A 453 -12.99 11.00 20.82
C GLY A 453 -12.16 9.72 20.78
N SER A 454 -12.86 8.59 20.81
CA SER A 454 -12.26 7.26 20.92
C SER A 454 -12.61 6.40 19.72
N THR A 455 -11.65 5.64 19.19
CA THR A 455 -11.89 4.80 18.02
C THR A 455 -11.10 3.49 18.03
N SER A 456 -11.69 2.46 17.41
CA SER A 456 -11.04 1.17 17.16
C SER A 456 -10.93 0.83 15.67
N LYS A 457 -11.33 1.76 14.79
CA LYS A 457 -11.44 1.49 13.34
C LYS A 457 -11.14 2.69 12.43
N ASN A 458 -11.35 3.91 12.92
CA ASN A 458 -11.27 5.11 12.09
C ASN A 458 -9.85 5.68 12.08
N GLN A 459 -9.45 6.22 10.94
CA GLN A 459 -8.09 6.67 10.63
C GLN A 459 -8.07 8.17 10.32
N ILE A 460 -6.92 8.79 10.51
CA ILE A 460 -6.57 10.09 9.93
C ILE A 460 -5.58 9.83 8.81
N ILE A 461 -5.87 10.31 7.62
CA ILE A 461 -5.02 10.15 6.44
C ILE A 461 -4.67 11.54 5.94
N VAL A 462 -3.41 11.93 6.06
CA VAL A 462 -2.88 13.15 5.47
C VAL A 462 -2.22 12.79 4.16
N HIS A 463 -2.85 13.18 3.06
CA HIS A 463 -2.40 12.91 1.70
C HIS A 463 -1.28 13.85 1.25
N GLY A 464 -1.25 15.08 1.77
CA GLY A 464 -0.24 16.08 1.46
C GLY A 464 -0.37 17.38 2.24
N GLY A 465 0.66 18.22 2.19
CA GLY A 465 0.67 19.60 2.70
C GLY A 465 1.15 19.77 4.14
N ARG A 466 1.04 21.00 4.66
CA ARG A 466 1.43 21.35 6.03
C ARG A 466 0.22 21.55 6.92
N HIS A 467 0.14 20.83 8.03
CA HIS A 467 -1.06 20.82 8.87
C HIS A 467 -0.74 20.94 10.36
N ARG A 468 -1.65 21.61 11.08
CA ARG A 468 -1.61 21.71 12.54
C ARG A 468 -2.82 21.01 13.12
N PHE A 469 -2.59 20.03 13.98
CA PHE A 469 -3.60 19.32 14.74
C PHE A 469 -3.54 19.70 16.21
N GLU A 470 -4.69 19.65 16.86
CA GLU A 470 -4.80 19.67 18.32
C GLU A 470 -5.53 18.41 18.74
N PHE A 471 -4.83 17.51 19.44
CA PHE A 471 -5.41 16.30 19.99
C PHE A 471 -5.84 16.57 21.42
N GLU A 472 -7.12 16.33 21.70
CA GLU A 472 -7.68 16.48 23.04
C GLU A 472 -8.47 15.22 23.40
N ASN A 473 -7.95 14.44 24.37
CA ASN A 473 -8.53 13.19 24.84
C ASN A 473 -8.78 12.17 23.71
N VAL A 474 -7.86 12.10 22.75
CA VAL A 474 -7.92 11.11 21.67
C VAL A 474 -7.50 9.75 22.21
N THR A 475 -8.36 8.75 22.05
CA THR A 475 -8.06 7.36 22.44
C THR A 475 -8.20 6.43 21.23
N VAL A 476 -7.19 5.63 20.97
CA VAL A 476 -7.19 4.65 19.87
C VAL A 476 -6.90 3.28 20.44
N ASP A 477 -7.72 2.30 20.09
CA ASP A 477 -7.53 0.90 20.47
C ASP A 477 -7.64 0.00 19.23
N TYR A 478 -6.47 -0.29 18.65
CA TYR A 478 -6.30 -1.20 17.51
C TYR A 478 -5.77 -2.57 17.95
N THR A 479 -5.85 -2.93 19.23
CA THR A 479 -5.37 -4.25 19.72
C THR A 479 -6.12 -5.44 19.13
N LYS A 480 -7.33 -5.21 18.61
CA LYS A 480 -8.16 -6.22 17.94
C LYS A 480 -8.23 -6.03 16.42
N GLN A 481 -7.35 -5.21 15.86
CA GLN A 481 -7.28 -4.96 14.42
C GLN A 481 -6.03 -5.62 13.85
N THR A 482 -6.06 -5.88 12.54
CA THR A 482 -4.88 -6.31 11.78
C THR A 482 -4.58 -5.32 10.65
N ASP A 483 -3.30 -5.03 10.44
CA ASP A 483 -2.79 -4.19 9.34
C ASP A 483 -3.46 -2.80 9.24
N LYS A 484 -3.79 -2.21 10.39
CA LYS A 484 -4.47 -0.90 10.50
C LYS A 484 -3.48 0.18 10.92
N MET A 485 -3.54 1.34 10.26
CA MET A 485 -2.73 2.51 10.66
C MET A 485 -3.62 3.65 11.13
N PHE A 486 -3.41 4.17 12.32
CA PHE A 486 -4.29 5.21 12.87
C PHE A 486 -4.06 6.57 12.22
N PHE A 487 -2.83 7.09 12.26
CA PHE A 487 -2.47 8.39 11.72
C PHE A 487 -1.43 8.22 10.62
N ILE A 488 -1.85 8.42 9.37
CA ILE A 488 -1.01 8.24 8.19
C ILE A 488 -0.57 9.61 7.71
N VAL A 489 0.74 9.83 7.62
CA VAL A 489 1.33 11.01 7.00
C VAL A 489 2.00 10.59 5.70
N SER A 490 1.36 10.87 4.58
CA SER A 490 1.92 10.60 3.25
C SER A 490 3.10 11.54 2.95
N GLY A 491 3.98 11.12 2.02
CA GLY A 491 5.28 11.73 1.74
C GLY A 491 5.30 13.26 1.58
N GLU A 492 6.41 13.88 2.01
CA GLU A 492 6.68 15.34 2.00
C GLU A 492 5.69 16.23 2.81
N SER A 493 4.76 15.64 3.57
CA SER A 493 3.88 16.40 4.46
C SER A 493 4.61 16.87 5.72
N ASP A 494 4.23 18.03 6.27
CA ASP A 494 4.78 18.58 7.52
C ASP A 494 3.66 18.78 8.54
N ILE A 495 3.64 17.94 9.57
CA ILE A 495 2.54 17.84 10.52
C ILE A 495 3.00 18.22 11.91
N ILE A 496 2.22 19.08 12.56
CA ILE A 496 2.41 19.47 13.95
C ILE A 496 1.17 19.03 14.73
N ILE A 497 1.33 18.20 15.75
CA ILE A 497 0.28 17.77 16.67
C ILE A 497 0.53 18.40 18.04
N ASN A 498 -0.32 19.33 18.44
CA ASN A 498 -0.39 19.81 19.81
C ASN A 498 -1.18 18.79 20.66
N SER A 499 -0.49 18.06 21.53
CA SER A 499 -1.09 16.98 22.33
C SER A 499 -1.57 17.50 23.67
N LYS A 500 -2.77 18.07 23.72
CA LYS A 500 -3.32 18.60 24.97
C LYS A 500 -3.84 17.50 25.87
N LYS A 501 -3.63 17.64 27.18
CA LYS A 501 -4.09 16.68 28.20
C LYS A 501 -3.55 15.28 27.90
N GLN A 502 -4.36 14.23 28.08
CA GLN A 502 -3.94 12.85 27.88
C GLN A 502 -4.50 12.28 26.59
N ASN A 503 -3.62 11.80 25.72
CA ASN A 503 -3.95 11.06 24.51
C ASN A 503 -3.35 9.65 24.61
N SER A 504 -4.06 8.62 24.15
CA SER A 504 -3.66 7.22 24.29
C SER A 504 -3.84 6.46 22.99
N ILE A 505 -2.80 5.77 22.53
CA ILE A 505 -2.82 4.95 21.32
C ILE A 505 -2.39 3.53 21.68
N LYS A 506 -3.20 2.53 21.32
CA LYS A 506 -2.88 1.11 21.48
C LYS A 506 -2.90 0.40 20.15
N THR A 507 -1.88 -0.39 19.85
CA THR A 507 -1.80 -1.17 18.59
C THR A 507 -1.52 -2.65 18.84
N GLY A 508 -2.07 -3.52 18.00
CA GLY A 508 -1.82 -4.96 17.96
C GLY A 508 -1.93 -5.50 16.53
N GLY A 509 -1.61 -6.76 16.29
CA GLY A 509 -1.78 -7.42 14.99
C GLY A 509 -1.17 -6.67 13.79
N SER A 510 0.12 -6.33 13.83
CA SER A 510 0.79 -5.58 12.73
C SER A 510 0.23 -4.17 12.47
N SER A 511 -0.61 -3.63 13.35
CA SER A 511 -1.13 -2.26 13.25
C SER A 511 -0.09 -1.20 13.64
N VAL A 512 -0.29 0.04 13.21
CA VAL A 512 0.60 1.18 13.50
C VAL A 512 -0.18 2.38 14.05
N GLY A 513 0.36 3.00 15.10
CA GLY A 513 -0.27 4.18 15.70
C GLY A 513 -0.09 5.40 14.79
N PHE A 514 1.16 5.76 14.53
CA PHE A 514 1.54 6.83 13.62
C PHE A 514 2.48 6.31 12.55
N TYR A 515 2.05 6.36 11.29
CA TYR A 515 2.91 6.08 10.14
C TYR A 515 3.37 7.40 9.54
N VAL A 516 4.68 7.59 9.44
CA VAL A 516 5.30 8.78 8.86
C VAL A 516 6.05 8.34 7.60
N GLY A 517 5.52 8.71 6.43
CA GLY A 517 6.11 8.36 5.13
C GLY A 517 7.51 8.93 4.92
N THR A 518 8.15 8.58 3.81
CA THR A 518 9.50 9.06 3.47
C THR A 518 9.54 10.57 3.33
N ASN A 519 10.54 11.21 3.96
CA ASN A 519 10.71 12.67 4.02
C ASN A 519 9.51 13.43 4.64
N ALA A 520 8.48 12.75 5.14
CA ALA A 520 7.43 13.40 5.90
C ALA A 520 7.97 13.78 7.29
N LYS A 521 7.38 14.82 7.86
CA LYS A 521 7.72 15.31 9.19
C LYS A 521 6.49 15.27 10.09
N LEU A 522 6.65 14.66 11.26
CA LEU A 522 5.64 14.63 12.31
C LEU A 522 6.23 15.18 13.61
N SER A 523 5.69 16.30 14.06
CA SER A 523 6.13 17.01 15.26
C SER A 523 5.06 16.94 16.34
N PHE A 524 5.41 16.46 17.52
CA PHE A 524 4.58 16.55 18.71
C PHE A 524 4.98 17.78 19.52
N VAL A 525 4.00 18.56 19.95
CA VAL A 525 4.20 19.77 20.74
C VAL A 525 3.39 19.68 22.03
N GLY A 526 4.01 20.04 23.15
CA GLY A 526 3.34 20.17 24.45
C GLY A 526 3.87 21.37 25.22
N SER A 527 2.98 22.06 25.91
CA SER A 527 3.32 23.27 26.68
C SER A 527 3.63 22.97 28.15
N SER A 528 3.27 21.78 28.62
CA SER A 528 3.48 21.32 29.99
C SER A 528 3.75 19.81 30.04
N ASN A 529 4.26 19.29 31.16
CA ASN A 529 4.46 17.84 31.31
C ASN A 529 3.13 17.05 31.40
N GLU A 530 2.00 17.74 31.62
CA GLU A 530 0.65 17.15 31.62
C GLU A 530 0.12 16.89 30.21
N ASP A 531 0.67 17.57 29.20
CA ASP A 531 0.42 17.33 27.78
C ASP A 531 1.12 16.03 27.39
N LYS A 532 0.38 14.92 27.50
CA LYS A 532 0.90 13.55 27.46
C LYS A 532 0.32 12.76 26.30
N LEU A 533 1.21 12.15 25.50
CA LEU A 533 0.88 11.09 24.56
C LEU A 533 1.37 9.75 25.12
N THR A 534 0.46 8.80 25.31
CA THR A 534 0.75 7.43 25.74
C THR A 534 0.58 6.48 24.56
N ILE A 535 1.57 5.64 24.31
CA ILE A 535 1.60 4.66 23.24
C ILE A 535 1.88 3.29 23.86
N GLU A 536 0.96 2.33 23.69
CA GLU A 536 1.15 0.94 24.08
C GLU A 536 1.09 0.04 22.84
N THR A 537 2.06 -0.82 22.66
CA THR A 537 2.15 -1.71 21.50
C THR A 537 2.19 -3.17 21.94
N PHE A 538 1.58 -4.06 21.15
CA PHE A 538 1.38 -5.47 21.45
C PHE A 538 1.61 -6.31 20.19
N ASP A 539 1.93 -7.60 20.34
CA ASP A 539 2.19 -8.52 19.22
C ASP A 539 3.24 -7.93 18.24
N ASP A 540 3.13 -8.13 16.93
CA ASP A 540 4.08 -7.59 15.94
C ASP A 540 3.72 -6.15 15.46
N SER A 541 3.20 -5.31 16.37
CA SER A 541 2.70 -3.95 16.06
C SER A 541 3.71 -2.83 16.30
N TYR A 542 3.36 -1.61 15.87
CA TYR A 542 4.20 -0.42 16.04
C TYR A 542 3.44 0.75 16.66
N GLY A 543 4.16 1.56 17.44
CA GLY A 543 3.64 2.78 18.03
C GLY A 543 3.75 3.94 17.05
N ILE A 544 4.98 4.27 16.69
CA ILE A 544 5.33 5.18 15.60
C ILE A 544 6.26 4.43 14.64
N ALA A 545 6.00 4.51 13.34
CA ALA A 545 6.80 3.87 12.32
C ALA A 545 7.16 4.85 11.22
N THR A 546 8.44 4.85 10.82
CA THR A 546 8.88 5.56 9.64
C THR A 546 9.98 4.79 8.91
N PRO A 547 9.97 4.74 7.57
CA PRO A 547 11.07 4.17 6.81
C PRO A 547 12.25 5.16 6.68
N SER A 548 11.95 6.47 6.54
CA SER A 548 12.97 7.53 6.39
C SER A 548 12.45 8.97 6.62
N GLY A 549 11.35 9.12 7.35
CA GLY A 549 10.78 10.40 7.77
C GLY A 549 11.40 10.95 9.06
N SER A 550 10.96 12.14 9.46
CA SER A 550 11.42 12.82 10.68
C SER A 550 10.30 12.89 11.72
N ILE A 551 10.59 12.41 12.92
CA ILE A 551 9.73 12.52 14.10
C ILE A 551 10.39 13.50 15.05
N GLN A 552 9.63 14.49 15.53
CA GLN A 552 10.14 15.55 16.39
C GLN A 552 9.27 15.72 17.62
N GLN A 553 9.89 16.04 18.76
CA GLN A 553 9.20 16.41 19.98
C GLN A 553 9.67 17.79 20.47
N PHE A 554 8.72 18.67 20.70
CA PHE A 554 8.90 20.02 21.25
C PHE A 554 8.09 20.15 22.55
N GLY A 555 8.70 19.80 23.68
CA GLY A 555 8.04 19.82 24.99
C GLY A 555 7.08 18.65 25.20
N GLY A 556 6.27 18.73 26.26
CA GLY A 556 5.31 17.67 26.61
C GLY A 556 5.95 16.36 27.08
N THR A 557 5.11 15.34 27.27
CA THR A 557 5.53 13.99 27.65
C THR A 557 5.08 12.96 26.61
N ILE A 558 6.02 12.19 26.04
CA ILE A 558 5.70 10.98 25.28
C ILE A 558 6.04 9.76 26.16
N SER A 559 5.11 8.83 26.34
CA SER A 559 5.31 7.60 27.10
C SER A 559 5.01 6.39 26.23
N ILE A 560 5.98 5.51 26.06
CA ILE A 560 5.94 4.36 25.19
C ILE A 560 6.11 3.10 26.04
N THR A 561 5.23 2.12 25.82
CA THR A 561 5.34 0.78 26.41
C THR A 561 5.18 -0.26 25.31
N ALA A 562 6.29 -0.88 24.92
CA ALA A 562 6.31 -1.96 23.95
C ALA A 562 6.27 -3.32 24.67
N LYS A 563 5.26 -4.12 24.37
CA LYS A 563 5.05 -5.45 24.98
C LYS A 563 5.18 -6.54 23.92
N GLN A 564 5.56 -7.73 24.36
CA GLN A 564 5.79 -8.87 23.46
C GLN A 564 6.79 -8.49 22.36
N ASN A 565 6.56 -8.82 21.09
CA ASN A 565 7.46 -8.55 19.95
C ASN A 565 7.30 -7.15 19.33
N SER A 566 6.49 -6.28 19.93
CA SER A 566 6.15 -4.99 19.32
C SER A 566 7.28 -3.97 19.45
N ILE A 567 7.17 -2.89 18.66
CA ILE A 567 8.14 -1.80 18.65
C ILE A 567 7.47 -0.48 19.00
N GLY A 568 8.08 0.26 19.93
CA GLY A 568 7.61 1.57 20.33
C GLY A 568 7.72 2.60 19.21
N VAL A 569 8.94 2.93 18.81
CA VAL A 569 9.26 3.79 17.67
C VAL A 569 10.21 3.06 16.74
N TYR A 570 9.84 2.93 15.47
CA TYR A 570 10.70 2.43 14.41
C TYR A 570 11.15 3.54 13.48
N LEU A 571 12.45 3.67 13.27
CA LEU A 571 13.09 4.68 12.45
C LEU A 571 13.58 4.16 11.09
N GLY A 572 13.37 2.89 10.76
CA GLY A 572 13.80 2.34 9.46
C GLY A 572 15.28 2.57 9.20
N ASN A 573 15.66 2.64 7.91
CA ASN A 573 17.05 2.87 7.52
C ASN A 573 17.43 4.34 7.83
N ALA A 574 16.77 5.31 7.21
CA ALA A 574 17.22 6.71 7.30
C ALA A 574 16.30 7.63 8.13
N GLY A 575 15.44 7.08 8.98
CA GLY A 575 14.53 7.87 9.80
C GLY A 575 15.25 8.58 10.95
N ALA A 576 14.65 9.67 11.39
CA ALA A 576 15.21 10.51 12.45
C ALA A 576 14.19 10.76 13.56
N PHE A 577 14.61 10.56 14.80
CA PHE A 577 13.91 11.08 15.97
C PHE A 577 14.67 12.28 16.54
N SER A 578 13.99 13.38 16.87
CA SER A 578 14.62 14.57 17.44
C SER A 578 13.84 15.12 18.63
N LEU A 579 14.49 15.21 19.79
CA LEU A 579 13.96 15.82 21.01
C LEU A 579 14.56 17.22 21.16
N TYR A 580 13.71 18.25 21.13
CA TYR A 580 14.16 19.64 21.36
C TYR A 580 13.96 20.09 22.81
N ASN A 581 12.97 19.54 23.51
CA ASN A 581 12.72 19.69 24.95
C ASN A 581 11.58 18.72 25.34
N GLY A 582 11.28 18.58 26.63
CA GLY A 582 10.21 17.72 27.15
C GLY A 582 10.73 16.41 27.73
N ILE A 583 9.84 15.45 27.90
CA ILE A 583 10.13 14.14 28.48
C ILE A 583 9.71 13.05 27.49
N ILE A 584 10.59 12.09 27.22
CA ILE A 584 10.24 10.84 26.55
C ILE A 584 10.63 9.67 27.44
N ASN A 585 9.68 8.76 27.67
CA ASN A 585 9.87 7.55 28.45
C ASN A 585 9.57 6.33 27.57
N GLY A 586 10.51 5.40 27.46
CA GLY A 586 10.36 4.16 26.73
C GLY A 586 10.69 2.94 27.59
N ILE A 587 9.77 1.97 27.61
CA ILE A 587 9.97 0.66 28.23
C ILE A 587 9.57 -0.41 27.22
N SER A 588 10.37 -1.46 27.09
CA SER A 588 10.14 -2.57 26.19
C SER A 588 10.43 -3.92 26.87
N SER A 589 9.61 -4.93 26.59
CA SER A 589 9.81 -6.28 27.16
C SER A 589 10.76 -7.16 26.35
N THR A 590 10.97 -6.90 25.06
CA THR A 590 11.79 -7.78 24.18
C THR A 590 12.63 -7.07 23.12
N GLN A 591 12.27 -5.84 22.70
CA GLN A 591 12.97 -5.06 21.65
C GLN A 591 13.44 -3.68 22.15
N ASN A 592 13.91 -2.80 21.28
CA ASN A 592 14.18 -1.40 21.64
C ASN A 592 12.89 -0.59 21.72
N ALA A 593 12.78 0.31 22.70
CA ALA A 593 11.71 1.30 22.75
C ALA A 593 11.79 2.27 21.55
N ILE A 594 13.02 2.62 21.13
CA ILE A 594 13.31 3.27 19.84
C ILE A 594 14.31 2.39 19.07
N TYR A 595 13.84 1.87 17.93
CA TYR A 595 14.53 0.92 17.08
C TYR A 595 14.76 1.53 15.69
N GLY A 596 15.86 1.19 15.03
CA GLY A 596 16.10 1.50 13.62
C GLY A 596 17.21 0.65 13.02
N LEU A 597 17.40 0.84 11.71
CA LEU A 597 18.37 0.17 10.87
C LEU A 597 19.53 1.12 10.51
N ASN A 598 20.25 0.83 9.43
CA ASN A 598 21.45 1.57 9.05
C ASN A 598 21.14 3.03 8.71
N TYR A 599 21.95 3.97 9.20
CA TYR A 599 21.80 5.43 8.99
C TYR A 599 20.73 6.13 9.84
N MET A 600 20.06 5.43 10.77
CA MET A 600 19.07 6.07 11.62
C MET A 600 19.71 7.16 12.48
N LYS A 601 18.91 8.17 12.86
CA LYS A 601 19.39 9.29 13.67
C LYS A 601 18.52 9.51 14.89
N VAL A 602 19.16 9.68 16.04
CA VAL A 602 18.50 10.14 17.26
C VAL A 602 19.21 11.38 17.75
N ASN A 603 18.50 12.52 17.78
CA ASN A 603 19.06 13.81 18.16
C ASN A 603 18.39 14.32 19.44
N VAL A 604 19.18 14.82 20.38
CA VAL A 604 18.68 15.44 21.61
C VAL A 604 19.31 16.82 21.80
N TYR A 605 18.48 17.84 21.69
CA TYR A 605 18.88 19.25 21.84
C TYR A 605 18.49 19.84 23.21
N GLY A 606 17.79 19.07 24.05
CA GLY A 606 17.35 19.43 25.39
C GLY A 606 16.26 18.49 25.91
N GLY A 607 15.90 18.58 27.20
CA GLY A 607 14.88 17.73 27.83
C GLY A 607 15.42 16.45 28.48
N ILE A 608 14.54 15.50 28.74
CA ILE A 608 14.84 14.23 29.43
C ILE A 608 14.42 13.05 28.54
N MET A 609 15.34 12.14 28.26
CA MET A 609 15.08 10.88 27.56
C MET A 609 15.38 9.70 28.48
N ASN A 610 14.33 8.98 28.88
CA ASN A 610 14.45 7.75 29.67
C ASN A 610 14.11 6.55 28.78
N MET A 611 15.03 5.62 28.61
CA MET A 611 14.84 4.41 27.81
C MET A 611 15.32 3.19 28.59
N ASP A 612 14.68 2.06 28.35
CA ASP A 612 15.26 0.76 28.70
C ASP A 612 16.32 0.35 27.67
N ASN A 613 15.91 0.29 26.40
CA ASN A 613 16.73 -0.12 25.27
C ASN A 613 16.50 0.83 24.09
N ILE A 614 17.58 1.34 23.50
CA ILE A 614 17.54 2.21 22.32
C ILE A 614 18.71 1.87 21.40
N GLY A 615 18.47 1.85 20.09
CA GLY A 615 19.57 1.70 19.15
C GLY A 615 19.32 0.81 17.94
N TYR A 616 20.42 0.53 17.25
CA TYR A 616 20.52 -0.33 16.07
C TYR A 616 20.41 -1.80 16.48
N ARG A 617 19.96 -2.66 15.54
CA ARG A 617 20.06 -4.11 15.65
C ARG A 617 20.63 -4.66 14.35
N ASP A 618 21.66 -5.48 14.44
CA ASP A 618 22.12 -6.25 13.30
C ASP A 618 21.09 -7.32 12.94
N GLU A 619 20.65 -7.30 11.69
CA GLU A 619 19.73 -8.29 11.13
C GLU A 619 20.45 -9.55 10.60
N GLY A 620 21.75 -9.69 10.88
CA GLY A 620 22.56 -10.86 10.54
C GLY A 620 23.09 -10.83 9.11
N ASN A 621 23.22 -9.63 8.52
CA ASN A 621 23.76 -9.45 7.18
C ASN A 621 25.22 -8.98 7.27
N GLU A 622 26.16 -9.90 7.03
CA GLU A 622 27.62 -9.72 7.14
C GLU A 622 28.20 -8.57 6.26
N GLU A 623 27.41 -7.90 5.41
CA GLU A 623 27.86 -6.87 4.46
C GLU A 623 27.40 -5.43 4.76
N VAL A 624 26.56 -5.18 5.77
CA VAL A 624 26.04 -3.81 6.01
C VAL A 624 26.80 -3.09 7.11
N THR A 625 27.48 -2.00 6.74
CA THR A 625 28.14 -1.11 7.72
C THR A 625 27.10 -0.25 8.43
N ASP A 626 26.88 -0.50 9.73
CA ASP A 626 26.09 0.38 10.59
C ASP A 626 26.64 1.81 10.49
N LYS A 627 25.76 2.78 10.26
CA LYS A 627 26.07 4.23 10.20
C LYS A 627 25.05 5.05 10.99
N SER A 628 24.41 4.41 11.96
CA SER A 628 23.52 5.06 12.91
C SER A 628 24.27 6.14 13.71
N CYS A 629 23.57 7.21 14.06
CA CYS A 629 24.13 8.33 14.80
C CYS A 629 23.23 8.77 15.94
N PHE A 630 23.83 8.94 17.12
CA PHE A 630 23.22 9.62 18.24
C PHE A 630 23.91 10.97 18.48
N THR A 631 23.15 12.06 18.41
CA THR A 631 23.67 13.41 18.65
C THR A 631 23.03 13.99 19.90
N ILE A 632 23.84 14.57 20.79
CA ILE A 632 23.37 15.38 21.92
C ILE A 632 24.09 16.73 21.97
N SER A 633 23.33 17.79 22.19
CA SER A 633 23.89 19.12 22.48
C SER A 633 23.55 19.63 23.87
N ASN A 634 22.46 19.16 24.47
CA ASN A 634 22.06 19.44 25.84
C ASN A 634 20.95 18.46 26.28
N GLY A 635 20.69 18.34 27.59
CA GLY A 635 19.65 17.47 28.15
C GLY A 635 20.19 16.32 29.00
N GLU A 636 19.28 15.46 29.45
CA GLU A 636 19.55 14.31 30.32
C GLU A 636 19.05 13.02 29.65
N ILE A 637 19.95 12.07 29.44
CA ILE A 637 19.65 10.77 28.83
C ILE A 637 19.91 9.69 29.88
N ASN A 638 18.89 8.90 30.19
CA ASN A 638 18.99 7.77 31.10
C ASN A 638 18.61 6.49 30.35
N VAL A 639 19.58 5.60 30.13
CA VAL A 639 19.37 4.31 29.47
C VAL A 639 19.67 3.19 30.45
N SER A 640 18.62 2.50 30.91
CA SER A 640 18.74 1.51 31.98
C SER A 640 19.36 0.19 31.54
N ASN A 641 19.28 -0.19 30.25
CA ASN A 641 19.92 -1.39 29.73
C ASN A 641 20.95 -1.10 28.63
N ARG A 642 20.52 -0.74 27.40
CA ARG A 642 21.42 -0.65 26.23
C ARG A 642 21.18 0.55 25.33
N MET A 643 22.28 1.19 24.92
CA MET A 643 22.34 2.28 23.96
C MET A 643 23.29 1.95 22.81
N ILE A 644 22.75 1.62 21.62
CA ILE A 644 23.52 1.04 20.50
C ILE A 644 23.49 1.95 19.28
N PHE A 645 24.64 2.57 18.97
CA PHE A 645 24.83 3.40 17.77
C PHE A 645 26.28 3.31 17.28
N ASN A 646 26.52 3.45 15.97
CA ASN A 646 27.88 3.55 15.45
C ASN A 646 28.53 4.87 15.91
N THR A 647 27.91 6.01 15.67
CA THR A 647 28.51 7.32 15.96
C THR A 647 27.78 8.04 17.09
N PHE A 648 28.53 8.58 18.04
CA PHE A 648 28.04 9.46 19.09
C PHE A 648 28.65 10.85 18.93
N GLU A 649 27.83 11.88 18.77
CA GLU A 649 28.25 13.28 18.66
C GLU A 649 27.74 14.07 19.88
N ILE A 650 28.65 14.51 20.73
CA ILE A 650 28.35 15.04 22.07
C ILE A 650 28.92 16.45 22.19
N THR A 651 28.05 17.45 22.33
CA THR A 651 28.42 18.87 22.45
C THR A 651 27.92 19.52 23.75
N GLY A 652 27.40 18.71 24.68
CA GLY A 652 26.88 19.11 25.99
C GLY A 652 25.84 18.10 26.51
N GLY A 653 25.33 18.29 27.73
CA GLY A 653 24.35 17.40 28.35
C GLY A 653 24.96 16.21 29.10
N HIS A 654 24.08 15.35 29.63
CA HIS A 654 24.41 14.22 30.50
C HIS A 654 23.87 12.92 29.91
N ILE A 655 24.73 11.93 29.70
CA ILE A 655 24.34 10.56 29.32
C ILE A 655 24.66 9.64 30.48
N ASN A 656 23.65 8.94 30.99
CA ASN A 656 23.76 7.87 31.96
C ASN A 656 23.27 6.58 31.32
N ALA A 657 24.18 5.68 30.96
CA ALA A 657 23.86 4.46 30.22
C ALA A 657 24.49 3.24 30.88
N HIS A 658 23.71 2.18 31.14
CA HIS A 658 24.28 0.93 31.66
C HIS A 658 25.27 0.30 30.65
N LEU A 659 24.89 0.22 29.37
CA LEU A 659 25.73 -0.22 28.25
C LEU A 659 25.65 0.78 27.08
N LEU A 660 26.81 1.11 26.48
CA LEU A 660 26.93 2.05 25.36
C LEU A 660 27.88 1.47 24.28
N GLY A 661 27.43 1.37 23.02
CA GLY A 661 28.24 0.93 21.86
C GLY A 661 27.51 0.02 20.86
N SER A 662 28.09 -0.17 19.66
CA SER A 662 27.50 -0.94 18.53
C SER A 662 28.17 -2.28 18.20
N GLY A 663 29.29 -2.64 18.82
CA GLY A 663 30.22 -3.59 18.19
C GLY A 663 31.00 -2.93 17.04
N SER A 664 32.10 -3.59 16.61
CA SER A 664 33.24 -3.08 15.82
C SER A 664 33.12 -1.65 15.26
N GLY A 665 33.95 -0.73 15.76
CA GLY A 665 34.18 0.57 15.11
C GLY A 665 33.25 1.72 15.53
N SER A 666 32.55 1.61 16.67
CA SER A 666 31.84 2.77 17.24
C SER A 666 32.81 3.93 17.51
N ARG A 667 32.35 5.18 17.32
CA ARG A 667 33.15 6.39 17.49
C ARG A 667 32.43 7.42 18.34
N ILE A 668 33.15 8.02 19.29
CA ILE A 668 32.67 9.17 20.06
C ILE A 668 33.41 10.43 19.60
N PHE A 669 32.65 11.46 19.26
CA PHE A 669 33.12 12.83 19.08
C PHE A 669 32.55 13.69 20.19
N MET A 670 33.39 14.13 21.13
CA MET A 670 32.95 14.85 22.32
C MET A 670 33.65 16.20 22.46
N TYR A 671 32.89 17.28 22.63
CA TYR A 671 33.42 18.62 22.82
C TYR A 671 33.24 19.15 24.26
N GLN A 672 32.10 18.82 24.89
CA GLN A 672 31.71 19.11 26.28
C GLN A 672 30.61 18.12 26.72
N GLY A 673 30.30 18.04 28.02
CA GLY A 673 29.22 17.19 28.57
C GLY A 673 29.72 16.16 29.59
N LYS A 674 28.83 15.28 30.05
CA LYS A 674 29.15 14.18 30.97
C LYS A 674 28.58 12.85 30.47
N ILE A 675 29.42 11.82 30.41
CA ILE A 675 29.01 10.43 30.19
C ILE A 675 29.30 9.64 31.48
N VAL A 676 28.29 8.98 32.00
CA VAL A 676 28.41 7.98 33.08
C VAL A 676 27.95 6.65 32.50
N MET A 677 28.79 5.63 32.57
CA MET A 677 28.44 4.31 32.03
C MET A 677 28.94 3.13 32.85
N GLY A 678 28.33 1.97 32.62
CA GLY A 678 28.83 0.68 33.14
C GLY A 678 30.08 0.24 32.38
N LYS A 679 29.91 -0.37 31.18
CA LYS A 679 31.01 -0.88 30.32
C LYS A 679 30.73 -0.61 28.83
N PHE A 680 31.80 -0.44 28.03
CA PHE A 680 31.75 -0.30 26.56
C PHE A 680 32.01 -1.65 25.86
N ILE A 681 31.35 -1.94 24.72
CA ILE A 681 31.54 -3.18 23.94
C ILE A 681 32.24 -2.89 22.59
N THR A 682 33.40 -3.52 22.33
CA THR A 682 34.21 -3.33 21.10
C THR A 682 34.31 -4.52 20.14
N SER A 683 33.88 -5.75 20.46
CA SER A 683 34.11 -6.91 19.55
C SER A 683 32.96 -7.91 19.42
N SER A 684 32.86 -8.51 18.23
CA SER A 684 31.89 -9.53 17.75
C SER A 684 32.10 -10.94 18.33
N ASP A 685 33.31 -11.26 18.80
CA ASP A 685 33.72 -12.66 18.94
C ASP A 685 33.77 -13.15 20.39
N GLY A 686 32.70 -12.97 21.18
CA GLY A 686 32.46 -13.70 22.45
C GLY A 686 33.59 -13.70 23.51
N GLY A 687 34.62 -12.87 23.33
CA GLY A 687 35.82 -12.76 24.14
C GLY A 687 36.10 -11.30 24.41
N GLU A 688 36.57 -11.02 25.64
CA GLU A 688 36.93 -9.67 26.07
C GLU A 688 38.11 -9.15 25.22
N SER A 689 37.82 -8.28 24.25
CA SER A 689 38.81 -7.36 23.70
C SER A 689 39.24 -6.38 24.80
N GLN A 690 40.56 -6.19 24.97
CA GLN A 690 41.13 -5.20 25.90
C GLN A 690 41.22 -3.78 25.29
N GLU A 691 40.81 -3.58 24.04
CA GLU A 691 40.81 -2.25 23.40
C GLU A 691 39.51 -1.50 23.74
N SER A 692 39.64 -0.30 24.32
CA SER A 692 38.53 0.57 24.68
C SER A 692 38.18 1.47 23.50
N VAL A 693 36.89 1.78 23.27
CA VAL A 693 36.51 2.80 22.24
C VAL A 693 37.09 4.17 22.55
N LEU A 694 37.53 4.43 23.77
CA LEU A 694 38.30 5.64 24.09
C LEU A 694 39.55 5.77 23.20
N ASP A 695 40.11 4.65 22.74
CA ASP A 695 41.29 4.63 21.87
C ASP A 695 40.99 5.12 20.44
N THR A 696 39.73 5.04 19.98
CA THR A 696 39.27 5.54 18.67
C THR A 696 38.40 6.81 18.78
N SER A 697 38.21 7.32 20.00
CA SER A 697 37.38 8.49 20.29
C SER A 697 38.13 9.80 20.14
N THR A 698 37.43 10.86 19.72
CA THR A 698 37.97 12.22 19.65
C THR A 698 37.31 13.08 20.72
N ILE A 699 38.07 13.42 21.77
CA ILE A 699 37.57 14.16 22.94
C ILE A 699 38.31 15.50 23.06
N TYR A 700 37.58 16.60 22.89
CA TYR A 700 38.06 17.97 23.04
C TYR A 700 37.71 18.58 24.42
N GLY A 701 36.77 18.00 25.18
CA GLY A 701 36.42 18.43 26.54
C GLY A 701 35.19 17.71 27.16
N GLY A 702 35.03 17.82 28.49
CA GLY A 702 33.96 17.20 29.31
C GLY A 702 34.42 16.02 30.18
N GLU A 703 33.48 15.27 30.78
CA GLU A 703 33.73 14.17 31.72
C GLU A 703 33.22 12.82 31.19
N ILE A 704 34.04 11.76 31.30
CA ILE A 704 33.63 10.37 31.07
C ILE A 704 33.96 9.57 32.33
N GLU A 705 32.97 8.89 32.89
CA GLU A 705 33.07 8.10 34.10
C GLU A 705 32.57 6.66 33.85
N GLU A 706 33.47 5.69 33.96
CA GLU A 706 33.14 4.26 33.94
C GLU A 706 32.96 3.78 35.40
N THR A 707 31.77 3.29 35.72
CA THR A 707 31.34 3.06 37.11
C THR A 707 31.41 1.60 37.55
N ASN A 708 31.22 0.62 36.65
CA ASN A 708 31.22 -0.83 36.98
C ASN A 708 31.53 -1.72 35.77
N ASN A 709 32.32 -2.78 35.95
CA ASN A 709 32.51 -3.82 34.92
C ASN A 709 31.24 -4.68 34.75
N VAL A 710 30.69 -4.72 33.54
CA VAL A 710 29.58 -5.63 33.17
C VAL A 710 30.13 -7.02 32.86
N THR A 711 29.51 -8.07 33.42
CA THR A 711 29.89 -9.47 33.23
C THR A 711 29.38 -10.04 31.90
N THR A 712 30.05 -11.05 31.35
CA THR A 712 29.59 -11.79 30.16
C THR A 712 28.19 -12.40 30.36
N GLU A 713 27.84 -12.76 31.60
CA GLU A 713 26.53 -13.30 31.94
C GLU A 713 25.42 -12.24 31.90
N GLU A 714 25.71 -11.00 32.33
CA GLU A 714 24.80 -9.84 32.19
C GLU A 714 24.64 -9.43 30.71
N LEU A 715 25.70 -9.54 29.91
CA LEU A 715 25.65 -9.33 28.46
C LEU A 715 24.76 -10.37 27.75
N ASN A 716 24.83 -11.64 28.16
CA ASN A 716 24.07 -12.74 27.53
C ASN A 716 22.59 -12.82 27.96
N LYS A 717 22.20 -12.19 29.07
CA LYS A 717 20.80 -12.15 29.56
C LYS A 717 19.90 -11.19 28.79
N ILE A 718 20.47 -10.37 27.91
CA ILE A 718 19.73 -9.36 27.13
C ILE A 718 19.63 -9.86 25.68
N PRO A 719 18.46 -10.34 25.23
CA PRO A 719 18.28 -11.00 23.93
C PRO A 719 18.46 -10.00 22.79
N PHE A 720 19.61 -10.04 22.13
CA PHE A 720 19.86 -9.34 20.87
C PHE A 720 20.46 -10.31 19.85
N GLY A 721 20.33 -9.98 18.56
CA GLY A 721 20.90 -10.78 17.48
C GLY A 721 22.39 -11.03 17.69
N LYS A 722 22.91 -12.11 17.11
CA LYS A 722 24.36 -12.34 17.08
C LYS A 722 25.02 -11.09 16.49
N CYS A 723 25.88 -10.43 17.27
CA CYS A 723 26.89 -9.54 16.71
C CYS A 723 27.94 -10.35 15.97
#